data_AF-A0A833WWS0-F1
#
_entry.id   AF-A0A833WWS0-F1
#
_cell.length_a   1.000
_cell.length_b   1.000
_cell.length_c   1.000
_cell.angle_alpha   90.00
_cell.angle_beta   90.00
_cell.angle_gamma   90.00
#
_symmetry.space_group_name_H-M   'P 1'
#
loop_
_entity.id
_entity.type
_entity.pdbx_description
1 polymer ?
#
loop_
_entity_poly.entity_id
_entity_poly.type
_entity_poly.pdbx_seq_one_letter_code
_entity_poly.pdbx_strand_id
1 'polypeptide(L)'
;MASATPVSSSAASAAIESIQSSLSDLCVVSDDPHHQRQRFSFENPRRFSAFANRLQLLLHQLLRSFPSPDSLPAAAVTAIKGVAADLSVASETVSVYTKRSKIFVLVHCHSLRSSLQERTLAIAAWLALLDSALHDLPELRKKISDLSRDMKQAQFIVTENEERVHCTLEKEGQGRRMSKAVQSAIIMELARALGIDPDNLSELSEQVNLFQTDLTHSNSLSERRIMVSLQSILSNLLVQPDIVTQKLHVDFEDYEAASAAPQMSSPFKNFLCPLTKEVMKEPVVLETSQNYERTAIEYWFERCIEDARDPTCPVTGQVLKSLELKPNIGLAGAIEEWVNRNIEVQVSSAAKWLSEEPISVDNHSIEKVLDFLYKISEEYPTSRYRVRNAGIVELLVKLLRNSSKSVGTQLRSKALMALLSMAKDEESKKRMLEDGVTRLAIHSLIGSSEKEREFAVKLLLEFSSDEACCIKIASEKGALVLLSSMAGNLEHPTLSNLAEEVFKQMERVEDNVQPLAAAGRFEPLISRLCEGSDDVKIEMASIVGRMTLTNSSKEQIARQSAKILVKLLYKPEGRAQSLQALYNLSGLDDNAIILVDSAVLPALTDIMLIQDTSPDLKELAASTIAKIVSKPGNWELASVDERGHSMQSESFIRSLLALLSIVTPRCQVSILHILYGVALSPQASESVTSHIKSGDGIKTIISFLEHSEAEHRIYAFRLTRILSERFGEDLTSELRPDKLPLFKEKLLGNQSTEVEQSDAACILANLSLSEEEVKTLLGASFVRWTVTTLNNQRRTSNPASSMAEGLLGLLLHFTRSHDLQTLSIVREHNLMTIFCEQLGFPSNARVKQLAALGLKNLSECGMSVAAGDSQPIPLSGFCSSLVFMCGRAANKPSTCPIHNAACEEDSQLCLLKSNCIKPLVDLLTDEDTGVQIAAVEALSTLVLDTSNNSKRAVDELEHQGVVDALINLFTEVRPGELQERAIWMIERILRVESQSQRLAFNQSLVRALVEAFKHGGAKTKRQAQDALTNLKQISGISGNASSQAGARG
;
A
#
# COMPACT_ATOMS: atom_id res chain seq x y z
N MET A 1 -96.93 -61.73 0.72
CA MET A 1 -96.26 -62.39 -0.41
C MET A 1 -96.57 -61.63 -1.70
N ALA A 2 -95.59 -61.59 -2.60
CA ALA A 2 -95.62 -61.10 -3.99
C ALA A 2 -95.53 -59.59 -4.25
N SER A 3 -94.26 -59.16 -4.39
CA SER A 3 -93.67 -58.25 -5.40
C SER A 3 -94.60 -57.46 -6.34
N ALA A 4 -94.39 -56.14 -6.39
CA ALA A 4 -94.62 -55.31 -7.56
C ALA A 4 -93.36 -54.48 -7.85
N THR A 5 -92.87 -54.61 -9.09
CA THR A 5 -91.73 -53.94 -9.73
C THR A 5 -91.89 -52.41 -9.84
N PRO A 6 -90.81 -51.62 -9.85
CA PRO A 6 -90.88 -50.16 -9.98
C PRO A 6 -91.22 -49.76 -11.42
N VAL A 7 -92.22 -48.89 -11.58
CA VAL A 7 -92.62 -48.30 -12.87
C VAL A 7 -91.48 -47.37 -13.33
N SER A 8 -90.88 -47.67 -14.47
CA SER A 8 -89.95 -46.79 -15.18
C SER A 8 -90.65 -45.50 -15.58
N SER A 9 -90.19 -44.34 -15.07
CA SER A 9 -90.69 -43.03 -15.50
C SER A 9 -90.43 -42.82 -16.99
N SER A 10 -91.40 -42.25 -17.72
CA SER A 10 -91.21 -41.93 -19.13
C SER A 10 -90.19 -40.79 -19.28
N ALA A 11 -89.43 -40.81 -20.38
CA ALA A 11 -88.35 -39.83 -20.61
C ALA A 11 -88.83 -38.36 -20.71
N ALA A 12 -90.14 -38.12 -20.84
CA ALA A 12 -90.76 -36.80 -20.78
C ALA A 12 -90.98 -36.34 -19.32
N SER A 13 -91.38 -37.24 -18.42
CA SER A 13 -91.55 -36.94 -16.99
C SER A 13 -90.24 -36.50 -16.34
N ALA A 14 -89.14 -37.21 -16.62
CA ALA A 14 -87.81 -36.85 -16.10
C ALA A 14 -87.32 -35.48 -16.59
N ALA A 15 -87.61 -35.10 -17.84
CA ALA A 15 -87.24 -33.78 -18.36
C ALA A 15 -88.04 -32.64 -17.71
N ILE A 16 -89.33 -32.86 -17.43
CA ILE A 16 -90.19 -31.90 -16.75
C ILE A 16 -89.74 -31.70 -15.29
N GLU A 17 -89.42 -32.78 -14.58
CA GLU A 17 -88.86 -32.72 -13.22
C GLU A 17 -87.53 -31.94 -13.19
N SER A 18 -86.66 -32.17 -14.18
CA SER A 18 -85.40 -31.43 -14.33
C SER A 18 -85.61 -29.93 -14.58
N ILE A 19 -86.61 -29.57 -15.40
CA ILE A 19 -86.97 -28.15 -15.62
C ILE A 19 -87.51 -27.55 -14.33
N GLN A 20 -88.40 -28.24 -13.61
CA GLN A 20 -88.96 -27.75 -12.35
C GLN A 20 -87.86 -27.51 -11.29
N SER A 21 -86.90 -28.42 -11.17
CA SER A 21 -85.74 -28.25 -10.28
C SER A 21 -84.86 -27.06 -10.68
N SER A 22 -84.54 -26.93 -11.98
CA SER A 22 -83.72 -25.81 -12.46
C SER A 22 -84.42 -24.47 -12.28
N LEU A 23 -85.74 -24.44 -12.48
CA LEU A 23 -86.56 -23.26 -12.25
C LEU A 23 -86.70 -22.93 -10.77
N SER A 24 -86.80 -23.89 -9.84
CA SER A 24 -86.84 -23.57 -8.40
C SER A 24 -85.56 -22.90 -7.90
N ASP A 25 -84.42 -23.21 -8.52
CA ASP A 25 -83.14 -22.58 -8.18
C ASP A 25 -83.02 -21.17 -8.77
N LEU A 26 -83.59 -20.95 -9.97
CA LEU A 26 -83.53 -19.69 -10.71
C LEU A 26 -84.66 -18.70 -10.38
N CYS A 27 -85.84 -19.21 -10.02
CA CYS A 27 -87.10 -18.49 -9.80
C CYS A 27 -87.44 -18.46 -8.32
N VAL A 28 -87.44 -17.27 -7.71
CA VAL A 28 -87.97 -17.08 -6.35
C VAL A 28 -89.08 -16.04 -6.38
N VAL A 29 -90.24 -16.43 -5.84
CA VAL A 29 -91.33 -15.51 -5.48
C VAL A 29 -90.93 -14.83 -4.18
N SER A 30 -90.48 -13.58 -4.27
CA SER A 30 -90.27 -12.68 -3.15
C SER A 30 -90.98 -11.38 -3.50
N ASP A 31 -91.97 -10.97 -2.70
CA ASP A 31 -92.75 -9.73 -2.91
C ASP A 31 -91.94 -8.45 -2.58
N ASP A 32 -90.70 -8.58 -2.08
CA ASP A 32 -89.81 -7.45 -1.80
C ASP A 32 -88.75 -7.23 -2.91
N PRO A 33 -88.84 -6.13 -3.70
CA PRO A 33 -87.86 -5.79 -4.73
C PRO A 33 -86.46 -5.43 -4.17
N HIS A 34 -86.32 -5.12 -2.87
CA HIS A 34 -85.02 -4.86 -2.25
C HIS A 34 -84.22 -6.16 -2.03
N HIS A 35 -84.88 -7.27 -1.69
CA HIS A 35 -84.23 -8.58 -1.54
C HIS A 35 -83.81 -9.20 -2.88
N GLN A 36 -84.52 -8.93 -3.98
CA GLN A 36 -84.09 -9.32 -5.33
C GLN A 36 -82.81 -8.59 -5.78
N ARG A 37 -82.62 -7.32 -5.37
CA ARG A 37 -81.38 -6.58 -5.66
C ARG A 37 -80.17 -7.12 -4.88
N GLN A 38 -80.38 -7.71 -3.70
CA GLN A 38 -79.29 -8.27 -2.89
C GLN A 38 -78.78 -9.64 -3.41
N ARG A 39 -79.64 -10.48 -3.99
CA ARG A 39 -79.27 -11.85 -4.40
C ARG A 39 -78.44 -11.95 -5.68
N PHE A 40 -78.60 -11.00 -6.59
CA PHE A 40 -77.78 -10.91 -7.80
C PHE A 40 -77.08 -9.56 -7.81
N SER A 41 -75.76 -9.53 -7.60
CA SER A 41 -74.99 -8.27 -7.61
C SER A 41 -74.81 -7.67 -9.01
N PHE A 42 -75.11 -8.44 -10.07
CA PHE A 42 -74.89 -8.08 -11.47
C PHE A 42 -76.15 -8.24 -12.30
N GLU A 43 -76.28 -7.45 -13.36
CA GLU A 43 -77.51 -7.31 -14.16
C GLU A 43 -77.81 -8.55 -15.03
N ASN A 44 -76.77 -9.24 -15.53
CA ASN A 44 -76.93 -10.37 -16.45
C ASN A 44 -77.68 -11.57 -15.81
N PRO A 45 -77.31 -12.08 -14.62
CA PRO A 45 -78.09 -13.11 -13.92
C PRO A 45 -79.55 -12.70 -13.61
N ARG A 46 -79.79 -11.42 -13.26
CA ARG A 46 -81.15 -10.90 -13.02
C ARG A 46 -82.00 -10.95 -14.28
N ARG A 47 -81.42 -10.55 -15.41
CA ARG A 47 -82.11 -10.57 -16.70
C ARG A 47 -82.44 -11.99 -17.13
N PHE A 48 -81.54 -12.95 -16.89
CA PHE A 48 -81.80 -14.37 -17.17
C PHE A 48 -82.90 -14.94 -16.27
N SER A 49 -82.90 -14.63 -14.97
CA SER A 49 -83.94 -15.12 -14.04
C SER A 49 -85.34 -14.60 -14.39
N ALA A 50 -85.45 -13.39 -14.95
CA ALA A 50 -86.72 -12.87 -15.47
C ALA A 50 -87.30 -13.74 -16.61
N PHE A 51 -86.45 -14.29 -17.49
CA PHE A 51 -86.89 -15.24 -18.51
C PHE A 51 -87.27 -16.60 -17.91
N ALA A 52 -86.51 -17.08 -16.92
CA ALA A 52 -86.82 -18.31 -16.20
C ALA A 52 -88.20 -18.23 -15.51
N ASN A 53 -88.54 -17.11 -14.87
CA ASN A 53 -89.86 -16.88 -14.25
C ASN A 53 -91.00 -16.98 -15.28
N ARG A 54 -90.80 -16.41 -16.47
CA ARG A 54 -91.78 -16.51 -17.57
C ARG A 54 -91.90 -17.94 -18.09
N LEU A 55 -90.78 -18.67 -18.21
CA LEU A 55 -90.76 -20.07 -18.59
C LEU A 55 -91.50 -20.96 -17.57
N GLN A 56 -91.36 -20.67 -16.28
CA GLN A 56 -92.07 -21.38 -15.21
C GLN A 56 -93.59 -21.25 -15.36
N LEU A 57 -94.10 -20.06 -15.66
CA LEU A 57 -95.53 -19.84 -15.90
C LEU A 57 -96.04 -20.63 -17.12
N LEU A 58 -95.23 -20.73 -18.18
CA LEU A 58 -95.57 -21.52 -19.37
C LEU A 58 -95.60 -23.02 -19.08
N LEU A 59 -94.62 -23.54 -18.31
CA LEU A 59 -94.58 -24.94 -17.94
C LEU A 59 -95.81 -25.36 -17.12
N HIS A 60 -96.23 -24.53 -16.16
CA HIS A 60 -97.44 -24.80 -15.37
C HIS A 60 -98.71 -24.82 -16.25
N GLN A 61 -98.82 -23.91 -17.23
CA GLN A 61 -99.93 -23.89 -18.18
C GLN A 61 -99.92 -25.11 -19.11
N LEU A 62 -98.73 -25.56 -19.53
CA LEU A 62 -98.56 -26.76 -20.37
C LEU A 62 -98.95 -28.03 -19.61
N LEU A 63 -98.50 -28.19 -18.36
CA LEU A 63 -98.84 -29.33 -17.49
C LEU A 63 -100.33 -29.39 -17.13
N ARG A 64 -100.98 -28.23 -16.96
CA ARG A 64 -102.44 -28.17 -16.75
C ARG A 64 -103.22 -28.61 -17.98
N SER A 65 -102.68 -28.36 -19.18
CA SER A 65 -103.32 -28.71 -20.45
C SER A 65 -103.09 -30.17 -20.85
N PHE A 66 -101.98 -30.78 -20.39
CA PHE A 66 -101.64 -32.18 -20.62
C PHE A 66 -101.27 -32.89 -19.30
N PRO A 67 -102.24 -33.47 -18.58
CA PRO A 67 -101.99 -34.11 -17.28
C PRO A 67 -101.22 -35.44 -17.37
N SER A 68 -101.13 -36.06 -18.56
CA SER A 68 -100.26 -37.21 -18.83
C SER A 68 -99.11 -36.80 -19.76
N PRO A 69 -97.84 -36.89 -19.33
CA PRO A 69 -96.69 -36.50 -20.17
C PRO A 69 -96.52 -37.38 -21.42
N ASP A 70 -97.15 -38.55 -21.46
CA ASP A 70 -97.13 -39.47 -22.60
C ASP A 70 -98.12 -39.06 -23.72
N SER A 71 -98.97 -38.06 -23.47
CA SER A 71 -99.94 -37.51 -24.46
C SER A 71 -99.36 -36.39 -25.35
N LEU A 72 -98.11 -35.98 -25.11
CA LEU A 72 -97.46 -34.91 -25.86
C LEU A 72 -96.95 -35.39 -27.24
N PRO A 73 -97.02 -34.55 -28.29
CA PRO A 73 -96.40 -34.85 -29.58
C PRO A 73 -94.89 -35.11 -29.45
N ALA A 74 -94.33 -36.00 -30.26
CA ALA A 74 -92.90 -36.34 -30.21
C ALA A 74 -91.97 -35.11 -30.39
N ALA A 75 -92.38 -34.14 -31.21
CA ALA A 75 -91.68 -32.86 -31.37
C ALA A 75 -91.72 -31.99 -30.10
N ALA A 76 -92.85 -31.99 -29.37
CA ALA A 76 -92.98 -31.28 -28.09
C ALA A 76 -92.13 -31.94 -26.99
N VAL A 77 -92.09 -33.28 -26.92
CA VAL A 77 -91.20 -34.02 -26.01
C VAL A 77 -89.73 -33.71 -26.28
N THR A 78 -89.35 -33.61 -27.57
CA THR A 78 -87.98 -33.25 -27.97
C THR A 78 -87.63 -31.82 -27.55
N ALA A 79 -88.53 -30.86 -27.78
CA ALA A 79 -88.35 -29.48 -27.34
C ALA A 79 -88.22 -29.36 -25.82
N ILE A 80 -89.06 -30.06 -25.05
CA ILE A 80 -89.00 -30.07 -23.58
C ILE A 80 -87.67 -30.66 -23.08
N LYS A 81 -87.16 -31.73 -23.70
CA LYS A 81 -85.83 -32.26 -23.37
C LYS A 81 -84.71 -31.27 -23.64
N GLY A 82 -84.78 -30.55 -24.77
CA GLY A 82 -83.83 -29.49 -25.11
C GLY A 82 -83.85 -28.34 -24.11
N VAL A 83 -85.05 -27.86 -23.75
CA VAL A 83 -85.22 -26.83 -22.69
C VAL A 83 -84.64 -27.33 -21.36
N ALA A 84 -84.89 -28.57 -20.97
CA ALA A 84 -84.37 -29.15 -19.73
C ALA A 84 -82.82 -29.14 -19.67
N ALA A 85 -82.17 -29.53 -20.77
CA ALA A 85 -80.72 -29.59 -20.85
C ALA A 85 -80.08 -28.19 -20.75
N ASP A 86 -80.53 -27.24 -21.59
CA ASP A 86 -79.94 -25.89 -21.62
C ASP A 86 -80.28 -25.08 -20.36
N LEU A 87 -81.47 -25.28 -19.77
CA LEU A 87 -81.86 -24.61 -18.54
C LEU A 87 -81.10 -25.14 -17.31
N SER A 88 -80.79 -26.44 -17.28
CA SER A 88 -79.96 -27.03 -16.22
C SER A 88 -78.55 -26.43 -16.24
N VAL A 89 -77.92 -26.34 -17.42
CA VAL A 89 -76.59 -25.73 -17.57
C VAL A 89 -76.62 -24.23 -17.23
N ALA A 90 -77.68 -23.52 -17.61
CA ALA A 90 -77.82 -22.11 -17.26
C ALA A 90 -78.03 -21.91 -15.75
N SER A 91 -78.81 -22.79 -15.10
CA SER A 91 -78.99 -22.80 -13.64
C SER A 91 -77.66 -23.03 -12.93
N GLU A 92 -76.89 -24.03 -13.36
CA GLU A 92 -75.55 -24.29 -12.83
C GLU A 92 -74.64 -23.06 -12.99
N THR A 93 -74.61 -22.46 -14.19
CA THR A 93 -73.84 -21.24 -14.46
C THR A 93 -74.23 -20.10 -13.50
N VAL A 94 -75.53 -19.78 -13.36
CA VAL A 94 -76.00 -18.72 -12.45
C VAL A 94 -75.70 -19.05 -10.98
N SER A 95 -75.81 -20.32 -10.59
CA SER A 95 -75.55 -20.77 -9.22
C SER A 95 -74.10 -20.55 -8.80
N VAL A 96 -73.15 -20.68 -9.74
CA VAL A 96 -71.72 -20.41 -9.50
C VAL A 96 -71.54 -18.94 -9.11
N TYR A 97 -72.12 -18.00 -9.83
CA TYR A 97 -71.87 -16.57 -9.59
C TYR A 97 -72.69 -15.95 -8.47
N THR A 98 -73.78 -16.59 -8.01
CA THR A 98 -74.61 -16.09 -6.91
C THR A 98 -73.97 -16.29 -5.53
N LYS A 99 -73.07 -17.26 -5.37
CA LYS A 99 -72.44 -17.62 -4.10
C LYS A 99 -71.01 -17.09 -3.94
N ARG A 100 -70.48 -16.41 -4.97
CA ARG A 100 -69.07 -15.97 -5.05
C ARG A 100 -68.95 -14.47 -4.82
N SER A 101 -67.74 -14.02 -4.49
CA SER A 101 -67.37 -12.61 -4.33
C SER A 101 -67.62 -11.80 -5.60
N LYS A 102 -67.86 -10.50 -5.43
CA LYS A 102 -68.06 -9.59 -6.56
C LYS A 102 -66.83 -9.51 -7.48
N ILE A 103 -65.62 -9.65 -6.91
CA ILE A 103 -64.36 -9.70 -7.67
C ILE A 103 -64.32 -10.95 -8.57
N PHE A 104 -64.74 -12.11 -8.06
CA PHE A 104 -64.84 -13.33 -8.86
C PHE A 104 -65.77 -13.16 -10.07
N VAL A 105 -66.90 -12.47 -9.89
CA VAL A 105 -67.83 -12.20 -11.00
C VAL A 105 -67.20 -11.25 -12.03
N LEU A 106 -66.44 -10.23 -11.62
CA LEU A 106 -65.72 -9.32 -12.53
C LEU A 106 -64.62 -10.03 -13.33
N VAL A 107 -63.87 -10.95 -12.70
CA VAL A 107 -62.84 -11.75 -13.40
C VAL A 107 -63.46 -12.62 -14.49
N HIS A 108 -64.70 -13.06 -14.34
CA HIS A 108 -65.37 -13.98 -15.27
C HIS A 108 -66.56 -13.36 -16.01
N CYS A 109 -66.68 -12.03 -16.07
CA CYS A 109 -67.85 -11.34 -16.61
C CYS A 109 -68.14 -11.70 -18.08
N HIS A 110 -67.11 -11.86 -18.91
CA HIS A 110 -67.23 -12.29 -20.32
C HIS A 110 -67.71 -13.73 -20.48
N SER A 111 -67.18 -14.63 -19.64
CA SER A 111 -67.59 -16.04 -19.64
C SER A 111 -69.06 -16.18 -19.24
N LEU A 112 -69.46 -15.48 -18.17
CA LEU A 112 -70.84 -15.41 -17.71
C LEU A 112 -71.77 -14.84 -18.78
N ARG A 113 -71.40 -13.72 -19.42
CA ARG A 113 -72.16 -13.11 -20.51
C ARG A 113 -72.37 -14.10 -21.66
N SER A 114 -71.29 -14.72 -22.13
CA SER A 114 -71.30 -15.63 -23.28
C SER A 114 -72.15 -16.87 -23.01
N SER A 115 -71.98 -17.49 -21.83
CA SER A 115 -72.75 -18.66 -21.43
C SER A 115 -74.24 -18.34 -21.33
N LEU A 116 -74.64 -17.25 -20.65
CA LEU A 116 -76.06 -16.89 -20.55
C LEU A 116 -76.66 -16.52 -21.90
N GLN A 117 -75.92 -15.83 -22.77
CA GLN A 117 -76.38 -15.50 -24.12
C GLN A 117 -76.62 -16.76 -24.95
N GLU A 118 -75.68 -17.71 -24.95
CA GLU A 118 -75.78 -18.97 -25.67
C GLU A 118 -76.98 -19.80 -25.19
N ARG A 119 -77.12 -20.00 -23.88
CA ARG A 119 -78.23 -20.78 -23.30
C ARG A 119 -79.58 -20.12 -23.53
N THR A 120 -79.65 -18.78 -23.45
CA THR A 120 -80.89 -18.03 -23.74
C THR A 120 -81.33 -18.23 -25.18
N LEU A 121 -80.40 -18.18 -26.15
CA LEU A 121 -80.69 -18.43 -27.55
C LEU A 121 -81.12 -19.88 -27.81
N ALA A 122 -80.46 -20.85 -27.16
CA ALA A 122 -80.79 -22.26 -27.29
C ALA A 122 -82.20 -22.58 -26.74
N ILE A 123 -82.53 -22.11 -25.54
CA ILE A 123 -83.87 -22.24 -24.96
C ILE A 123 -84.92 -21.58 -25.86
N ALA A 124 -84.62 -20.42 -26.44
CA ALA A 124 -85.52 -19.75 -27.37
C ALA A 124 -85.79 -20.58 -28.64
N ALA A 125 -84.79 -21.29 -29.16
CA ALA A 125 -84.94 -22.18 -30.30
C ALA A 125 -85.82 -23.39 -29.95
N TRP A 126 -85.62 -23.99 -28.77
CA TRP A 126 -86.48 -25.07 -28.30
C TRP A 126 -87.93 -24.63 -28.08
N LEU A 127 -88.15 -23.41 -27.55
CA LEU A 127 -89.48 -22.84 -27.43
C LEU A 127 -90.15 -22.64 -28.80
N ALA A 128 -89.40 -22.25 -29.83
CA ALA A 128 -89.95 -22.15 -31.18
C ALA A 128 -90.33 -23.53 -31.76
N LEU A 129 -89.57 -24.58 -31.45
CA LEU A 129 -89.94 -25.96 -31.80
C LEU A 129 -91.20 -26.39 -31.05
N LEU A 130 -91.31 -26.07 -29.76
CA LEU A 130 -92.49 -26.35 -28.94
C LEU A 130 -93.74 -25.63 -29.47
N ASP A 131 -93.59 -24.37 -29.92
CA ASP A 131 -94.63 -23.58 -30.56
C ASP A 131 -95.21 -24.28 -31.79
N SER A 132 -94.33 -24.80 -32.65
CA SER A 132 -94.70 -25.50 -33.88
C SER A 132 -95.37 -26.86 -33.65
N ALA A 133 -95.08 -27.50 -32.51
CA ALA A 133 -95.58 -28.84 -32.17
C ALA A 133 -96.97 -28.86 -31.52
N LEU A 134 -97.43 -27.74 -30.96
CA LEU A 134 -98.69 -27.65 -30.21
C LEU A 134 -99.81 -27.04 -31.07
N HIS A 135 -100.54 -27.89 -31.81
CA HIS A 135 -101.58 -27.44 -32.75
C HIS A 135 -102.87 -26.92 -32.09
N ASP A 136 -103.24 -27.46 -30.92
CA ASP A 136 -104.60 -27.30 -30.35
C ASP A 136 -104.75 -26.25 -29.23
N LEU A 137 -103.71 -25.47 -28.93
CA LEU A 137 -103.70 -24.48 -27.82
C LEU A 137 -103.19 -23.09 -28.26
N PRO A 138 -104.04 -22.23 -28.87
CA PRO A 138 -103.61 -20.97 -29.49
C PRO A 138 -103.10 -19.91 -28.49
N GLU A 139 -103.67 -19.84 -27.29
CA GLU A 139 -103.23 -18.88 -26.26
C GLU A 139 -101.84 -19.23 -25.68
N LEU A 140 -101.59 -20.53 -25.44
CA LEU A 140 -100.31 -21.01 -24.95
C LEU A 140 -99.22 -20.83 -26.02
N ARG A 141 -99.55 -21.12 -27.28
CA ARG A 141 -98.68 -20.87 -28.44
C ARG A 141 -98.23 -19.41 -28.49
N LYS A 142 -99.18 -18.46 -28.43
CA LYS A 142 -98.83 -17.03 -28.43
C LYS A 142 -97.82 -16.66 -27.35
N LYS A 143 -98.00 -17.14 -26.11
CA LYS A 143 -97.07 -16.86 -25.01
C LYS A 143 -95.71 -17.55 -25.17
N ILE A 144 -95.66 -18.76 -25.74
CA ILE A 144 -94.41 -19.48 -26.08
C ILE A 144 -93.65 -18.73 -27.18
N SER A 145 -94.33 -18.33 -28.26
CA SER A 145 -93.73 -17.52 -29.33
C SER A 145 -93.23 -16.17 -28.83
N ASP A 146 -93.96 -15.49 -27.95
CA ASP A 146 -93.54 -14.22 -27.35
C ASP A 146 -92.29 -14.39 -26.49
N LEU A 147 -92.22 -15.42 -25.64
CA LEU A 147 -91.02 -15.70 -24.84
C LEU A 147 -89.83 -16.08 -25.73
N SER A 148 -90.03 -16.91 -26.75
CA SER A 148 -88.99 -17.28 -27.73
C SER A 148 -88.42 -16.05 -28.43
N ARG A 149 -89.28 -15.12 -28.87
CA ARG A 149 -88.85 -13.87 -29.50
C ARG A 149 -88.06 -12.99 -28.54
N ASP A 150 -88.55 -12.79 -27.33
CA ASP A 150 -87.89 -11.93 -26.34
C ASP A 150 -86.53 -12.50 -25.91
N MET A 151 -86.42 -13.82 -25.77
CA MET A 151 -85.15 -14.49 -25.49
C MET A 151 -84.18 -14.40 -26.68
N LYS A 152 -84.66 -14.47 -27.94
CA LYS A 152 -83.82 -14.24 -29.13
C LYS A 152 -83.27 -12.82 -29.21
N GLN A 153 -84.02 -11.84 -28.72
CA GLN A 153 -83.63 -10.42 -28.71
C GLN A 153 -82.89 -10.01 -27.43
N ALA A 154 -82.70 -10.93 -26.47
CA ALA A 154 -81.99 -10.65 -25.24
C ALA A 154 -80.53 -10.29 -25.52
N GLN A 155 -80.04 -9.24 -24.88
CA GLN A 155 -78.64 -8.86 -24.88
C GLN A 155 -78.13 -8.86 -23.44
N PHE A 156 -77.15 -9.72 -23.18
CA PHE A 156 -76.33 -9.64 -21.97
C PHE A 156 -75.12 -8.74 -22.27
N ILE A 157 -74.87 -7.76 -21.41
CA ILE A 157 -73.87 -6.69 -21.63
C ILE A 157 -72.90 -6.69 -20.44
N VAL A 158 -71.62 -6.45 -20.72
CA VAL A 158 -70.61 -6.06 -19.73
C VAL A 158 -70.47 -4.54 -19.85
N THR A 159 -70.65 -3.82 -18.76
CA THR A 159 -70.55 -2.35 -18.76
C THR A 159 -69.12 -1.90 -19.03
N GLU A 160 -68.92 -0.68 -19.52
CA GLU A 160 -67.59 -0.14 -19.80
C GLU A 160 -66.67 -0.13 -18.56
N ASN A 161 -67.24 0.08 -17.37
CA ASN A 161 -66.49 0.01 -16.11
C ASN A 161 -66.11 -1.43 -15.73
N GLU A 162 -67.01 -2.39 -15.91
CA GLU A 162 -66.71 -3.81 -15.68
C GLU A 162 -65.65 -4.32 -16.67
N GLU A 163 -65.74 -3.89 -17.94
CA GLU A 163 -64.76 -4.22 -19.00
C GLU A 163 -63.37 -3.69 -18.65
N ARG A 164 -63.30 -2.43 -18.19
CA ARG A 164 -62.05 -1.79 -17.83
C ARG A 164 -61.38 -2.48 -16.64
N VAL A 165 -62.15 -2.78 -15.59
CA VAL A 165 -61.62 -3.49 -14.42
C VAL A 165 -61.26 -4.92 -14.75
N HIS A 166 -62.04 -5.60 -15.59
CA HIS A 166 -61.69 -6.93 -16.09
C HIS A 166 -60.33 -6.92 -16.80
N CYS A 167 -60.12 -5.99 -17.74
CA CYS A 167 -58.82 -5.79 -18.41
C CYS A 167 -57.68 -5.49 -17.41
N THR A 168 -57.91 -4.60 -16.43
CA THR A 168 -56.91 -4.30 -15.38
C THR A 168 -56.54 -5.57 -14.61
N LEU A 169 -57.53 -6.33 -14.15
CA LEU A 169 -57.31 -7.55 -13.37
C LEU A 169 -56.60 -8.63 -14.22
N GLU A 170 -56.96 -8.82 -15.48
CA GLU A 170 -56.23 -9.77 -16.34
C GLU A 170 -54.74 -9.43 -16.48
N LYS A 171 -54.41 -8.13 -16.61
CA LYS A 171 -53.02 -7.66 -16.68
C LYS A 171 -52.28 -7.85 -15.36
N GLU A 172 -52.95 -7.69 -14.22
CA GLU A 172 -52.39 -8.04 -12.90
C GLU A 172 -52.04 -9.53 -12.81
N GLY A 173 -52.86 -10.40 -13.40
CA GLY A 173 -52.60 -11.83 -13.53
C GLY A 173 -51.32 -12.19 -14.31
N GLN A 174 -50.72 -11.23 -15.04
CA GLN A 174 -49.48 -11.42 -15.80
C GLN A 174 -48.21 -11.13 -14.96
N GLY A 175 -48.33 -10.56 -13.76
CA GLY A 175 -47.22 -10.42 -12.80
C GLY A 175 -46.24 -9.28 -13.08
N ARG A 176 -46.74 -8.09 -13.46
CA ARG A 176 -45.91 -6.90 -13.71
C ARG A 176 -45.58 -6.15 -12.42
N ARG A 177 -44.39 -5.55 -12.32
CA ARG A 177 -44.05 -4.60 -11.24
C ARG A 177 -44.78 -3.28 -11.48
N MET A 178 -45.29 -2.67 -10.42
CA MET A 178 -46.03 -1.40 -10.48
C MET A 178 -45.49 -0.39 -9.48
N SER A 179 -45.62 0.90 -9.81
CA SER A 179 -45.39 1.99 -8.86
C SER A 179 -46.55 2.11 -7.87
N LYS A 180 -46.30 2.71 -6.70
CA LYS A 180 -47.32 3.01 -5.68
C LYS A 180 -48.50 3.81 -6.26
N ALA A 181 -48.23 4.72 -7.20
CA ALA A 181 -49.26 5.51 -7.88
C ALA A 181 -50.20 4.63 -8.70
N VAL A 182 -49.68 3.67 -9.47
CA VAL A 182 -50.49 2.73 -10.26
C VAL A 182 -51.27 1.79 -9.33
N GLN A 183 -50.65 1.30 -8.25
CA GLN A 183 -51.32 0.48 -7.24
C GLN A 183 -52.56 1.19 -6.65
N SER A 184 -52.40 2.46 -6.26
CA SER A 184 -53.50 3.30 -5.77
C SER A 184 -54.60 3.49 -6.82
N ALA A 185 -54.23 3.74 -8.08
CA ALA A 185 -55.18 3.95 -9.17
C ALA A 185 -56.00 2.67 -9.47
N ILE A 186 -55.36 1.49 -9.49
CA ILE A 186 -56.05 0.21 -9.69
C ILE A 186 -57.08 -0.06 -8.59
N ILE A 187 -56.73 0.25 -7.33
CA ILE A 187 -57.65 0.10 -6.20
C ILE A 187 -58.84 1.07 -6.32
N MET A 188 -58.59 2.31 -6.74
CA MET A 188 -59.68 3.26 -7.01
C MET A 188 -60.58 2.78 -8.16
N GLU A 189 -60.02 2.19 -9.23
CA GLU A 189 -60.80 1.57 -10.30
C GLU A 189 -61.65 0.39 -9.82
N LEU A 190 -61.06 -0.50 -9.03
CA LEU A 190 -61.73 -1.67 -8.47
C LEU A 190 -62.84 -1.28 -7.49
N ALA A 191 -62.57 -0.36 -6.56
CA ALA A 191 -63.56 0.13 -5.60
C ALA A 191 -64.78 0.73 -6.33
N ARG A 192 -64.54 1.55 -7.36
CA ARG A 192 -65.62 2.11 -8.20
C ARG A 192 -66.44 1.04 -8.90
N ALA A 193 -65.83 0.00 -9.46
CA ALA A 193 -66.57 -1.10 -10.10
C ALA A 193 -67.38 -1.94 -9.10
N LEU A 194 -66.93 -2.04 -7.86
CA LEU A 194 -67.63 -2.75 -6.77
C LEU A 194 -68.74 -1.92 -6.10
N GLY A 195 -68.77 -0.61 -6.37
CA GLY A 195 -69.66 0.36 -5.71
C GLY A 195 -69.21 0.73 -4.30
N ILE A 196 -67.92 0.57 -4.00
CA ILE A 196 -67.30 0.85 -2.69
C ILE A 196 -66.62 2.21 -2.75
N ASP A 197 -66.69 2.99 -1.67
CA ASP A 197 -65.91 4.23 -1.53
C ASP A 197 -64.40 3.89 -1.58
N PRO A 198 -63.60 4.49 -2.48
CA PRO A 198 -62.16 4.25 -2.56
C PRO A 198 -61.38 4.46 -1.25
N ASP A 199 -61.90 5.29 -0.33
CA ASP A 199 -61.29 5.51 0.98
C ASP A 199 -61.67 4.42 2.02
N ASN A 200 -62.68 3.58 1.74
CA ASN A 200 -63.09 2.47 2.60
C ASN A 200 -62.30 1.19 2.32
N LEU A 201 -61.02 1.20 2.67
CA LEU A 201 -60.11 0.06 2.51
C LEU A 201 -60.56 -1.20 3.29
N SER A 202 -61.38 -1.04 4.33
CA SER A 202 -61.87 -2.17 5.16
C SER A 202 -62.84 -3.06 4.38
N GLU A 203 -63.81 -2.46 3.68
CA GLU A 203 -64.79 -3.15 2.86
C GLU A 203 -64.13 -3.76 1.60
N LEU A 204 -63.11 -3.08 1.04
CA LEU A 204 -62.34 -3.61 -0.07
C LEU A 204 -61.49 -4.83 0.34
N SER A 205 -60.88 -4.77 1.53
CA SER A 205 -60.14 -5.89 2.12
C SER A 205 -61.05 -7.10 2.34
N GLU A 206 -62.27 -6.87 2.83
CA GLU A 206 -63.28 -7.92 2.96
C GLU A 206 -63.61 -8.59 1.61
N GLN A 207 -63.80 -7.81 0.55
CA GLN A 207 -64.04 -8.36 -0.79
C GLN A 207 -62.85 -9.17 -1.34
N VAL A 208 -61.61 -8.75 -1.08
CA VAL A 208 -60.41 -9.51 -1.49
C VAL A 208 -60.26 -10.81 -0.69
N ASN A 209 -60.61 -10.80 0.60
CA ASN A 209 -60.65 -12.01 1.42
C ASN A 209 -61.73 -12.99 0.94
N LEU A 210 -62.91 -12.50 0.56
CA LEU A 210 -63.95 -13.32 -0.06
C LEU A 210 -63.51 -13.89 -1.41
N PHE A 211 -62.74 -13.13 -2.20
CA PHE A 211 -62.16 -13.65 -3.43
C PHE A 211 -61.10 -14.72 -3.15
N GLN A 212 -60.28 -14.57 -2.11
CA GLN A 212 -59.34 -15.59 -1.68
C GLN A 212 -60.05 -16.89 -1.28
N THR A 213 -61.14 -16.82 -0.51
CA THR A 213 -61.92 -18.01 -0.13
C THR A 213 -62.52 -18.68 -1.36
N ASP A 214 -62.96 -17.91 -2.36
CA ASP A 214 -63.48 -18.46 -3.61
C ASP A 214 -62.45 -19.29 -4.38
N LEU A 215 -61.19 -18.89 -4.34
CA LEU A 215 -60.09 -19.47 -5.10
C LEU A 215 -59.40 -20.67 -4.43
N THR A 216 -59.77 -21.02 -3.20
CA THR A 216 -59.17 -22.14 -2.43
C THR A 216 -59.15 -23.47 -3.19
N HIS A 217 -60.11 -23.67 -4.10
CA HIS A 217 -60.22 -24.87 -4.93
C HIS A 217 -60.00 -24.60 -6.44
N SER A 218 -59.62 -23.38 -6.84
CA SER A 218 -59.33 -23.05 -8.25
C SER A 218 -57.89 -23.41 -8.63
N ASN A 219 -57.71 -23.96 -9.84
CA ASN A 219 -56.41 -24.29 -10.45
C ASN A 219 -55.90 -23.22 -11.42
N SER A 220 -56.63 -22.11 -11.59
CA SER A 220 -56.27 -21.03 -12.50
C SER A 220 -55.10 -20.21 -11.95
N LEU A 221 -53.96 -20.24 -12.66
CA LEU A 221 -52.75 -19.50 -12.28
C LEU A 221 -52.97 -17.98 -12.39
N SER A 222 -53.78 -17.52 -13.35
CA SER A 222 -54.09 -16.09 -13.49
C SER A 222 -54.91 -15.59 -12.30
N GLU A 223 -55.96 -16.30 -11.88
CA GLU A 223 -56.78 -15.93 -10.71
C GLU A 223 -55.96 -15.85 -9.43
N ARG A 224 -55.07 -16.82 -9.18
CA ARG A 224 -54.17 -16.79 -8.01
C ARG A 224 -53.23 -15.60 -8.04
N ARG A 225 -52.68 -15.25 -9.21
CA ARG A 225 -51.81 -14.07 -9.36
C ARG A 225 -52.56 -12.77 -9.15
N ILE A 226 -53.80 -12.66 -9.65
CA ILE A 226 -54.68 -11.52 -9.39
C ILE A 226 -54.90 -11.36 -7.88
N MET A 227 -55.23 -12.45 -7.19
CA MET A 227 -55.42 -12.44 -5.73
C MET A 227 -54.14 -12.00 -4.99
N VAL A 228 -52.96 -12.53 -5.35
CA VAL A 228 -51.69 -12.15 -4.70
C VAL A 228 -51.38 -10.67 -4.97
N SER A 229 -51.61 -10.19 -6.19
CA SER A 229 -51.37 -8.77 -6.52
C SER A 229 -52.28 -7.86 -5.68
N LEU A 230 -53.59 -8.14 -5.64
CA LEU A 230 -54.53 -7.35 -4.85
C LEU A 230 -54.23 -7.36 -3.35
N GLN A 231 -53.81 -8.51 -2.78
CA GLN A 231 -53.36 -8.58 -1.39
C GLN A 231 -52.10 -7.75 -1.14
N SER A 232 -51.11 -7.83 -2.04
CA SER A 232 -49.88 -7.04 -1.93
C SER A 232 -50.16 -5.54 -2.05
N ILE A 233 -51.08 -5.15 -2.92
CA ILE A 233 -51.47 -3.75 -3.09
C ILE A 233 -52.16 -3.24 -1.82
N LEU A 234 -53.11 -4.00 -1.28
CA LEU A 234 -53.80 -3.65 -0.04
C LEU A 234 -52.84 -3.57 1.16
N SER A 235 -51.90 -4.51 1.30
CA SER A 235 -50.91 -4.46 2.37
C SER A 235 -50.03 -3.22 2.28
N ASN A 236 -49.62 -2.82 1.06
CA ASN A 236 -48.80 -1.63 0.85
C ASN A 236 -49.56 -0.32 1.14
N LEU A 237 -50.88 -0.29 0.93
CA LEU A 237 -51.71 0.90 1.16
C LEU A 237 -52.17 1.04 2.61
N LEU A 238 -52.25 -0.07 3.36
CA LEU A 238 -52.57 -0.07 4.80
C LEU A 238 -51.38 0.37 5.67
N VAL A 239 -50.15 0.27 5.16
CA VAL A 239 -48.99 0.92 5.77
C VAL A 239 -49.14 2.42 5.56
N GLN A 240 -49.44 3.16 6.63
CA GLN A 240 -49.45 4.62 6.56
C GLN A 240 -48.10 5.10 6.01
N PRO A 241 -48.07 5.97 4.98
CA PRO A 241 -46.84 6.67 4.67
C PRO A 241 -46.44 7.44 5.93
N ASP A 242 -45.18 7.30 6.33
CA ASP A 242 -44.48 8.29 7.18
C ASP A 242 -44.49 9.62 6.42
N ILE A 243 -45.65 10.28 6.40
CA ILE A 243 -45.77 11.66 6.01
C ILE A 243 -44.84 12.40 6.96
N VAL A 244 -44.15 13.41 6.42
CA VAL A 244 -43.16 14.34 7.02
C VAL A 244 -43.50 14.88 8.43
N THR A 245 -44.65 14.52 9.01
CA THR A 245 -44.86 14.44 10.46
C THR A 245 -43.96 13.41 11.15
N GLN A 246 -42.63 13.51 11.01
CA GLN A 246 -41.81 13.32 12.20
C GLN A 246 -42.20 14.47 13.13
N LYS A 247 -43.23 14.26 13.95
CA LYS A 247 -43.28 14.97 15.22
C LYS A 247 -41.89 14.73 15.81
N LEU A 248 -41.28 15.76 16.38
CA LEU A 248 -40.37 15.54 17.50
C LEU A 248 -41.21 14.92 18.63
N HIS A 249 -41.68 13.68 18.46
CA HIS A 249 -42.15 12.83 19.55
C HIS A 249 -40.87 12.35 20.23
N VAL A 250 -40.29 13.27 20.98
CA VAL A 250 -39.56 12.89 22.17
C VAL A 250 -40.68 12.76 23.20
N ASP A 251 -40.97 11.53 23.60
CA ASP A 251 -42.05 11.23 24.54
C ASP A 251 -41.81 11.99 25.85
N PHE A 252 -42.58 13.06 26.05
CA PHE A 252 -42.75 13.72 27.33
C PHE A 252 -44.25 13.95 27.51
N GLU A 253 -44.97 12.88 27.88
CA GLU A 253 -46.39 12.97 28.26
C GLU A 253 -46.57 13.64 29.64
N ASP A 254 -45.51 13.93 30.39
CA ASP A 254 -45.63 14.51 31.72
C ASP A 254 -45.08 15.94 31.75
N TYR A 255 -45.85 16.95 31.34
CA TYR A 255 -45.85 18.31 31.91
C TYR A 255 -46.94 19.15 31.21
N GLU A 256 -48.16 19.11 31.76
CA GLU A 256 -49.23 20.06 31.47
C GLU A 256 -48.85 21.48 31.94
N ALA A 257 -48.03 22.22 31.19
CA ALA A 257 -47.91 23.69 31.33
C ALA A 257 -47.02 24.33 30.24
N ALA A 258 -47.47 24.42 28.99
CA ALA A 258 -47.07 25.49 28.05
C ALA A 258 -47.89 25.43 26.75
N SER A 259 -49.06 26.05 26.73
CA SER A 259 -49.92 26.23 25.55
C SER A 259 -49.41 27.30 24.56
N ALA A 260 -48.10 27.47 24.39
CA ALA A 260 -47.51 28.57 23.60
C ALA A 260 -46.32 28.19 22.72
N ALA A 261 -46.09 26.91 22.41
CA ALA A 261 -45.14 26.51 21.36
C ALA A 261 -45.88 26.39 20.01
N PRO A 262 -45.35 26.94 18.89
CA PRO A 262 -45.99 26.83 17.59
C PRO A 262 -46.05 25.36 17.17
N GLN A 263 -47.26 24.81 17.10
CA GLN A 263 -47.48 23.41 16.78
C GLN A 263 -47.21 23.16 15.29
N MET A 264 -46.40 22.14 15.00
CA MET A 264 -46.18 21.64 13.65
C MET A 264 -47.52 21.23 13.04
N SER A 265 -47.92 21.91 11.96
CA SER A 265 -49.23 21.68 11.35
C SER A 265 -49.17 20.46 10.44
N SER A 266 -50.09 19.49 10.62
CA SER A 266 -50.24 18.37 9.70
C SER A 266 -50.57 18.88 8.30
N PRO A 267 -50.08 18.24 7.22
CA PRO A 267 -50.42 18.68 5.87
C PRO A 267 -51.93 18.60 5.66
N PHE A 268 -52.50 19.65 5.07
CA PHE A 268 -53.91 19.64 4.72
C PHE A 268 -54.17 18.56 3.67
N LYS A 269 -55.35 17.91 3.71
CA LYS A 269 -55.70 16.79 2.81
C LYS A 269 -55.52 17.15 1.32
N ASN A 270 -55.80 18.40 0.96
CA ASN A 270 -55.65 18.95 -0.39
C ASN A 270 -54.20 19.19 -0.83
N PHE A 271 -53.23 19.08 0.08
CA PHE A 271 -51.80 19.13 -0.25
C PHE A 271 -51.26 17.76 -0.64
N LEU A 272 -51.97 16.68 -0.28
CA LEU A 272 -51.56 15.32 -0.56
C LEU A 272 -52.01 14.90 -1.96
N CYS A 273 -51.10 14.29 -2.71
CA CYS A 273 -51.46 13.66 -3.97
C CYS A 273 -52.35 12.43 -3.70
N PRO A 274 -53.50 12.29 -4.36
CA PRO A 274 -54.37 11.12 -4.18
C PRO A 274 -53.71 9.77 -4.52
N LEU A 275 -52.73 9.77 -5.43
CA LEU A 275 -52.02 8.58 -5.90
C LEU A 275 -50.87 8.16 -4.98
N THR A 276 -50.00 9.10 -4.59
CA THR A 276 -48.81 8.80 -3.76
C THR A 276 -49.10 8.87 -2.26
N LYS A 277 -50.16 9.59 -1.87
CA LYS A 277 -50.50 9.97 -0.48
C LYS A 277 -49.42 10.82 0.21
N GLU A 278 -48.58 11.49 -0.57
CA GLU A 278 -47.50 12.37 -0.13
C GLU A 278 -47.78 13.82 -0.51
N VAL A 279 -47.15 14.77 0.18
CA VAL A 279 -47.28 16.21 -0.13
C VAL A 279 -46.76 16.47 -1.54
N MET A 280 -47.58 17.10 -2.38
CA MET A 280 -47.23 17.42 -3.76
C MET A 280 -46.09 18.43 -3.81
N LYS A 281 -45.05 18.16 -4.60
CA LYS A 281 -43.98 19.11 -4.93
C LYS A 281 -44.32 19.88 -6.19
N GLU A 282 -44.87 19.19 -7.19
CA GLU A 282 -45.35 19.78 -8.44
C GLU A 282 -46.84 19.47 -8.64
N PRO A 283 -47.74 20.15 -7.92
CA PRO A 283 -49.17 19.93 -8.07
C PRO A 283 -49.64 20.36 -9.46
N VAL A 284 -50.20 19.40 -10.21
CA VAL A 284 -50.87 19.63 -11.50
C VAL A 284 -52.35 19.35 -11.37
N VAL A 285 -53.17 20.13 -12.08
CA VAL A 285 -54.62 19.98 -12.11
C VAL A 285 -55.07 19.38 -13.43
N LEU A 286 -55.92 18.36 -13.37
CA LEU A 286 -56.58 17.77 -14.53
C LEU A 286 -57.84 18.55 -14.92
N GLU A 287 -58.39 18.27 -16.11
CA GLU A 287 -59.70 18.81 -16.54
C GLU A 287 -60.85 18.45 -15.58
N THR A 288 -60.69 17.40 -14.78
CA THR A 288 -61.65 17.00 -13.74
C THR A 288 -61.49 17.78 -12.42
N SER A 289 -60.68 18.84 -12.41
CA SER A 289 -60.38 19.68 -11.23
C SER A 289 -59.72 18.94 -10.05
N GLN A 290 -59.11 17.78 -10.29
CA GLN A 290 -58.37 17.02 -9.29
C GLN A 290 -56.87 17.32 -9.40
N ASN A 291 -56.20 17.43 -8.27
CA ASN A 291 -54.78 17.75 -8.19
C ASN A 291 -53.96 16.48 -7.94
N TYR A 292 -52.84 16.36 -8.64
CA TYR A 292 -51.91 15.25 -8.50
C TYR A 292 -50.47 15.76 -8.51
N GLU A 293 -49.56 14.95 -7.97
CA GLU A 293 -48.14 15.11 -8.25
C GLU A 293 -47.90 14.80 -9.74
N ARG A 294 -47.20 15.68 -10.46
CA ARG A 294 -46.97 15.58 -11.90
C ARG A 294 -46.46 14.21 -12.31
N THR A 295 -45.34 13.79 -11.71
CA THR A 295 -44.68 12.53 -12.06
C THR A 295 -45.56 11.31 -11.84
N ALA A 296 -46.41 11.34 -10.81
CA ALA A 296 -47.31 10.24 -10.47
C ALA A 296 -48.47 10.09 -11.47
N ILE A 297 -49.05 11.21 -11.93
CA ILE A 297 -50.16 11.17 -12.88
C ILE A 297 -49.71 10.94 -14.33
N GLU A 298 -48.55 11.45 -14.72
CA GLU A 298 -47.93 11.16 -16.02
C GLU A 298 -47.67 9.65 -16.17
N TYR A 299 -47.08 9.03 -15.14
CA TYR A 299 -46.84 7.60 -15.13
C TYR A 299 -48.15 6.76 -15.19
N TRP A 300 -49.23 7.24 -14.57
CA TRP A 300 -50.54 6.61 -14.72
C TRP A 300 -51.06 6.69 -16.15
N PHE A 301 -50.90 7.83 -16.83
CA PHE A 301 -51.30 7.98 -18.23
C PHE A 301 -50.49 7.06 -19.16
N GLU A 302 -49.18 7.01 -18.99
CA GLU A 302 -48.30 6.08 -19.72
C GLU A 302 -48.78 4.64 -19.55
N ARG A 303 -49.12 4.25 -18.31
CA ARG A 303 -49.61 2.90 -18.01
C ARG A 303 -50.95 2.60 -18.69
N CYS A 304 -51.89 3.55 -18.71
CA CYS A 304 -53.14 3.40 -19.45
C CYS A 304 -52.89 3.17 -20.95
N ILE A 305 -52.00 3.96 -21.54
CA ILE A 305 -51.65 3.89 -22.97
C ILE A 305 -50.99 2.54 -23.31
N GLU A 306 -50.04 2.08 -22.48
CA GLU A 306 -49.41 0.75 -22.63
C GLU A 306 -50.42 -0.40 -22.59
N ASP A 307 -51.46 -0.26 -21.76
CA ASP A 307 -52.53 -1.25 -21.64
C ASP A 307 -53.57 -1.12 -22.77
N ALA A 308 -53.33 -0.24 -23.77
CA ALA A 308 -54.25 0.11 -24.85
C ALA A 308 -55.62 0.61 -24.35
N ARG A 309 -55.61 1.38 -23.27
CA ARG A 309 -56.79 2.00 -22.65
C ARG A 309 -56.70 3.52 -22.71
N ASP A 310 -57.85 4.17 -22.83
CA ASP A 310 -57.91 5.62 -22.72
C ASP A 310 -57.54 6.06 -21.28
N PRO A 311 -56.68 7.09 -21.12
CA PRO A 311 -56.32 7.57 -19.80
C PRO A 311 -57.53 8.12 -19.06
N THR A 312 -57.66 7.74 -17.79
CA THR A 312 -58.76 8.17 -16.93
C THR A 312 -58.23 8.94 -15.74
N CYS A 313 -59.03 9.86 -15.21
CA CYS A 313 -58.77 10.44 -13.90
C CYS A 313 -58.91 9.33 -12.83
N PRO A 314 -57.87 9.02 -12.04
CA PRO A 314 -57.92 7.93 -11.05
C PRO A 314 -59.08 8.07 -10.06
N VAL A 315 -59.27 9.28 -9.52
CA VAL A 315 -60.28 9.58 -8.50
C VAL A 315 -61.69 9.58 -9.08
N THR A 316 -61.94 10.29 -10.19
CA THR A 316 -63.31 10.44 -10.73
C THR A 316 -63.71 9.31 -11.68
N GLY A 317 -62.74 8.57 -12.22
CA GLY A 317 -62.95 7.52 -13.21
C GLY A 317 -63.32 8.00 -14.60
N GLN A 318 -63.36 9.30 -14.84
CA GLN A 318 -63.72 9.92 -16.12
C GLN A 318 -62.58 9.76 -17.13
N VAL A 319 -62.92 9.38 -18.37
CA VAL A 319 -62.01 9.36 -19.51
C VAL A 319 -61.63 10.78 -19.88
N LEU A 320 -60.32 11.04 -19.97
CA LEU A 320 -59.79 12.37 -20.20
C LEU A 320 -59.80 12.70 -21.70
N LYS A 321 -60.30 13.88 -22.07
CA LYS A 321 -60.27 14.36 -23.46
C LYS A 321 -58.92 14.95 -23.86
N SER A 322 -58.18 15.46 -22.86
CA SER A 322 -56.84 16.00 -23.00
C SER A 322 -55.95 15.50 -21.87
N LEU A 323 -54.70 15.18 -22.19
CA LEU A 323 -53.66 14.83 -21.21
C LEU A 323 -52.82 16.05 -20.81
N GLU A 324 -53.25 17.25 -21.18
CA GLU A 324 -52.57 18.49 -20.82
C GLU A 324 -52.61 18.71 -19.30
N LEU A 325 -51.44 18.69 -18.66
CA LEU A 325 -51.27 18.92 -17.24
C LEU A 325 -51.01 20.39 -16.95
N LYS A 326 -51.99 21.07 -16.35
CA LYS A 326 -51.86 22.48 -15.98
C LYS A 326 -51.23 22.60 -14.59
N PRO A 327 -50.12 23.31 -14.42
CA PRO A 327 -49.52 23.52 -13.10
C PRO A 327 -50.46 24.34 -12.22
N ASN A 328 -50.71 23.89 -10.99
CA ASN A 328 -51.50 24.62 -10.00
C ASN A 328 -50.57 25.48 -9.14
N ILE A 329 -50.18 26.64 -9.68
CA ILE A 329 -49.22 27.56 -9.06
C ILE A 329 -49.70 28.04 -7.68
N GLY A 330 -51.00 28.27 -7.51
CA GLY A 330 -51.57 28.69 -6.22
C GLY A 330 -51.45 27.61 -5.14
N LEU A 331 -51.72 26.35 -5.50
CA LEU A 331 -51.53 25.23 -4.58
C LEU A 331 -50.05 24.99 -4.29
N ALA A 332 -49.18 25.09 -5.31
CA ALA A 332 -47.74 24.99 -5.13
C ALA A 332 -47.22 26.03 -4.13
N GLY A 333 -47.62 27.30 -4.27
CA GLY A 333 -47.25 28.38 -3.34
C GLY A 333 -47.79 28.17 -1.93
N ALA A 334 -49.03 27.67 -1.78
CA ALA A 334 -49.60 27.36 -0.47
C ALA A 334 -48.89 26.19 0.24
N ILE A 335 -48.52 25.16 -0.52
CA ILE A 335 -47.71 24.04 -0.01
C ILE A 335 -46.32 24.55 0.39
N GLU A 336 -45.67 25.34 -0.45
CA GLU A 336 -44.35 25.91 -0.16
C GLU A 336 -44.36 26.80 1.09
N GLU A 337 -45.38 27.64 1.27
CA GLU A 337 -45.55 28.45 2.48
C GLU A 337 -45.73 27.59 3.74
N TRP A 338 -46.54 26.53 3.64
CA TRP A 338 -46.73 25.57 4.73
C TRP A 338 -45.44 24.82 5.07
N VAL A 339 -44.68 24.36 4.07
CA VAL A 339 -43.37 23.73 4.24
C VAL A 339 -42.42 24.70 4.95
N ASN A 340 -42.32 25.93 4.45
CA ASN A 340 -41.41 26.95 5.00
C ASN A 340 -41.72 27.28 6.47
N ARG A 341 -43.01 27.41 6.84
CA ARG A 341 -43.43 27.64 8.23
C ARG A 341 -43.09 26.45 9.12
N ASN A 342 -43.31 25.23 8.65
CA ASN A 342 -42.96 24.03 9.41
C ASN A 342 -41.45 23.91 9.61
N ILE A 343 -40.64 24.17 8.58
CA ILE A 343 -39.17 24.21 8.70
C ILE A 343 -38.75 25.27 9.74
N GLU A 344 -39.34 26.46 9.70
CA GLU A 344 -39.01 27.54 10.65
C GLU A 344 -39.32 27.16 12.11
N VAL A 345 -40.48 26.55 12.36
CA VAL A 345 -40.86 26.03 13.67
C VAL A 345 -39.89 24.95 14.14
N GLN A 346 -39.53 24.03 13.24
CA GLN A 346 -38.65 22.93 13.58
C GLN A 346 -37.20 23.38 13.81
N VAL A 347 -36.67 24.32 13.01
CA VAL A 347 -35.34 24.92 13.20
C VAL A 347 -35.29 25.68 14.53
N SER A 348 -36.33 26.46 14.85
CA SER A 348 -36.43 27.17 16.13
C SER A 348 -36.47 26.22 17.31
N SER A 349 -37.18 25.10 17.17
CA SER A 349 -37.21 24.03 18.16
C SER A 349 -35.82 23.41 18.32
N ALA A 350 -35.17 23.00 17.23
CA ALA A 350 -33.84 22.43 17.24
C ALA A 350 -32.79 23.35 17.91
N ALA A 351 -32.84 24.66 17.63
CA ALA A 351 -31.98 25.65 18.27
C ALA A 351 -32.19 25.69 19.79
N LYS A 352 -33.45 25.67 20.24
CA LYS A 352 -33.79 25.61 21.66
C LYS A 352 -33.21 24.35 22.31
N TRP A 353 -33.47 23.17 21.75
CA TRP A 353 -32.97 21.90 22.27
C TRP A 353 -31.44 21.84 22.35
N LEU A 354 -30.73 22.32 21.32
CA LEU A 354 -29.26 22.35 21.31
C LEU A 354 -28.66 23.40 22.27
N SER A 355 -29.46 24.38 22.69
CA SER A 355 -29.03 25.44 23.63
C SER A 355 -29.20 25.07 25.11
N GLU A 356 -30.03 24.08 25.43
CA GLU A 356 -30.28 23.60 26.80
C GLU A 356 -29.05 22.84 27.36
N GLU A 357 -28.79 22.94 28.67
CA GLU A 357 -27.60 22.34 29.28
C GLU A 357 -27.63 20.80 29.25
N PRO A 358 -26.48 20.12 29.04
CA PRO A 358 -26.40 18.68 28.76
C PRO A 358 -26.79 17.74 29.91
N ILE A 359 -27.26 18.27 31.05
CA ILE A 359 -27.62 17.46 32.24
C ILE A 359 -29.07 16.95 32.14
N SER A 360 -29.92 17.51 31.25
CA SER A 360 -31.35 17.19 31.15
C SER A 360 -31.81 16.46 29.89
N VAL A 361 -30.95 16.24 28.89
CA VAL A 361 -31.35 15.73 27.55
C VAL A 361 -30.64 14.43 27.21
N ASP A 362 -31.40 13.39 26.84
CA ASP A 362 -30.86 12.11 26.36
C ASP A 362 -30.12 12.26 25.01
N ASN A 363 -28.98 11.58 24.85
CA ASN A 363 -28.17 11.58 23.64
C ASN A 363 -28.98 11.14 22.40
N HIS A 364 -29.92 10.19 22.57
CA HIS A 364 -30.77 9.73 21.48
C HIS A 364 -31.67 10.84 20.92
N SER A 365 -32.15 11.74 21.78
CA SER A 365 -32.95 12.89 21.37
C SER A 365 -32.12 13.90 20.58
N ILE A 366 -30.88 14.14 20.99
CA ILE A 366 -29.96 15.01 20.24
C ILE A 366 -29.63 14.39 18.88
N GLU A 367 -29.40 13.08 18.81
CA GLU A 367 -29.18 12.38 17.53
C GLU A 367 -30.36 12.58 16.56
N LYS A 368 -31.60 12.47 17.04
CA LYS A 368 -32.80 12.75 16.22
C LYS A 368 -32.85 14.20 15.72
N VAL A 369 -32.49 15.17 16.58
CA VAL A 369 -32.41 16.58 16.19
C VAL A 369 -31.35 16.79 15.09
N LEU A 370 -30.20 16.13 15.19
CA LEU A 370 -29.13 16.23 14.19
C LEU A 370 -29.53 15.59 12.86
N ASP A 371 -30.19 14.43 12.89
CA ASP A 371 -30.74 13.78 11.69
C ASP A 371 -31.77 14.66 10.99
N PHE A 372 -32.59 15.34 11.79
CA PHE A 372 -33.57 16.28 11.31
C PHE A 372 -32.92 17.51 10.65
N LEU A 373 -31.90 18.11 11.28
CA LEU A 373 -31.15 19.25 10.71
C LEU A 373 -30.44 18.89 9.40
N TYR A 374 -29.88 17.69 9.33
CA TYR A 374 -29.33 17.14 8.09
C TYR A 374 -30.40 17.01 7.01
N LYS A 375 -31.56 16.43 7.34
CA LYS A 375 -32.69 16.24 6.42
C LYS A 375 -33.19 17.57 5.85
N ILE A 376 -33.40 18.60 6.68
CA ILE A 376 -33.77 19.94 6.18
C ILE A 376 -32.72 20.45 5.18
N SER A 377 -31.45 20.37 5.56
CA SER A 377 -30.35 20.96 4.80
C SER A 377 -30.14 20.27 3.44
N GLU A 378 -30.47 18.98 3.32
CA GLU A 378 -30.40 18.23 2.06
C GLU A 378 -31.69 18.34 1.24
N GLU A 379 -32.87 18.17 1.83
CA GLU A 379 -34.15 18.20 1.11
C GLU A 379 -34.57 19.62 0.70
N TYR A 380 -34.19 20.63 1.49
CA TYR A 380 -34.52 22.04 1.27
C TYR A 380 -33.26 22.93 1.28
N PRO A 381 -32.42 22.90 0.21
CA PRO A 381 -31.19 23.69 0.16
C PRO A 381 -31.40 25.19 0.36
N THR A 382 -32.53 25.73 -0.12
CA THR A 382 -32.93 27.13 0.07
C THR A 382 -33.23 27.48 1.51
N SER A 383 -33.45 26.50 2.40
CA SER A 383 -33.71 26.74 3.82
C SER A 383 -32.44 26.73 4.69
N ARG A 384 -31.25 26.42 4.14
CA ARG A 384 -29.98 26.39 4.91
C ARG A 384 -29.68 27.72 5.61
N TYR A 385 -30.01 28.86 4.98
CA TYR A 385 -29.82 30.17 5.60
C TYR A 385 -30.66 30.34 6.88
N ARG A 386 -31.81 29.67 7.01
CA ARG A 386 -32.64 29.70 8.22
C ARG A 386 -31.97 28.93 9.34
N VAL A 387 -31.42 27.75 9.03
CA VAL A 387 -30.63 26.93 9.96
C VAL A 387 -29.42 27.73 10.48
N ARG A 388 -28.70 28.41 9.56
CA ARG A 388 -27.60 29.32 9.89
C ARG A 388 -28.06 30.48 10.79
N ASN A 389 -29.09 31.21 10.40
CA ASN A 389 -29.56 32.39 11.13
C ASN A 389 -30.13 32.06 12.52
N ALA A 390 -30.55 30.82 12.74
CA ALA A 390 -30.97 30.33 14.06
C ALA A 390 -29.80 30.02 15.01
N GLY A 391 -28.54 30.21 14.59
CA GLY A 391 -27.37 29.98 15.43
C GLY A 391 -26.97 28.51 15.59
N ILE A 392 -27.46 27.64 14.70
CA ILE A 392 -27.22 26.18 14.81
C ILE A 392 -25.74 25.83 14.60
N VAL A 393 -25.03 26.53 13.71
CA VAL A 393 -23.60 26.27 13.46
C VAL A 393 -22.81 26.41 14.76
N GLU A 394 -23.02 27.51 15.47
CA GLU A 394 -22.35 27.86 16.71
C GLU A 394 -22.66 26.84 17.82
N LEU A 395 -23.91 26.35 17.88
CA LEU A 395 -24.33 25.32 18.82
C LEU A 395 -23.68 23.96 18.52
N LEU A 396 -23.57 23.56 17.24
CA LEU A 396 -22.90 22.32 16.84
C LEU A 396 -21.39 22.38 17.10
N VAL A 397 -20.76 23.53 16.88
CA VAL A 397 -19.36 23.78 17.25
C VAL A 397 -19.16 23.61 18.75
N LYS A 398 -20.04 24.22 19.57
CA LYS A 398 -20.01 24.09 21.03
C LYS A 398 -20.17 22.64 21.47
N LEU A 399 -21.08 21.89 20.85
CA LEU A 399 -21.27 20.45 21.07
C LEU A 399 -19.99 19.67 20.76
N LEU A 400 -19.31 19.95 19.64
CA LEU A 400 -18.06 19.29 19.25
C LEU A 400 -16.84 19.70 20.11
N ARG A 401 -16.82 20.90 20.70
CA ARG A 401 -15.77 21.35 21.64
C ARG A 401 -15.90 20.72 23.02
N ASN A 402 -17.12 20.64 23.54
CA ASN A 402 -17.39 20.17 24.91
C ASN A 402 -17.38 18.63 25.03
N SER A 403 -17.18 17.90 23.93
CA SER A 403 -17.44 16.46 23.80
C SER A 403 -16.22 15.54 24.00
N SER A 404 -15.06 16.03 24.40
CA SER A 404 -13.81 15.24 24.35
C SER A 404 -13.74 14.04 25.33
N LYS A 405 -14.68 13.87 26.26
CA LYS A 405 -14.77 12.67 27.14
C LYS A 405 -16.17 12.10 27.42
N SER A 406 -17.26 12.83 27.14
CA SER A 406 -18.64 12.48 27.57
C SER A 406 -19.61 12.12 26.45
N VAL A 407 -19.27 12.44 25.19
CA VAL A 407 -20.18 12.30 24.04
C VAL A 407 -19.74 11.13 23.17
N GLY A 408 -20.68 10.22 22.86
CA GLY A 408 -20.41 9.04 22.04
C GLY A 408 -19.98 9.40 20.61
N THR A 409 -19.15 8.54 20.01
CA THR A 409 -18.69 8.66 18.62
C THR A 409 -19.84 8.79 17.62
N GLN A 410 -20.99 8.18 17.93
CA GLN A 410 -22.22 8.31 17.15
C GLN A 410 -22.71 9.76 17.08
N LEU A 411 -22.83 10.45 18.21
CA LEU A 411 -23.30 11.84 18.22
C LEU A 411 -22.32 12.77 17.49
N ARG A 412 -21.01 12.54 17.64
CA ARG A 412 -19.98 13.27 16.88
C ARG A 412 -20.15 13.06 15.37
N SER A 413 -20.37 11.83 14.93
CA SER A 413 -20.61 11.53 13.51
C SER A 413 -21.86 12.23 12.97
N LYS A 414 -22.95 12.29 13.75
CA LYS A 414 -24.20 12.98 13.38
C LYS A 414 -24.01 14.51 13.34
N ALA A 415 -23.27 15.07 14.28
CA ALA A 415 -22.97 16.50 14.30
C ALA A 415 -22.12 16.91 13.09
N LEU A 416 -21.09 16.13 12.75
CA LEU A 416 -20.27 16.32 11.55
C LEU A 416 -21.08 16.17 10.26
N MET A 417 -22.01 15.20 10.21
CA MET A 417 -22.93 15.02 9.08
C MET A 417 -23.84 16.23 8.86
N ALA A 418 -24.41 16.78 9.95
CA ALA A 418 -25.20 18.00 9.89
C ALA A 418 -24.35 19.20 9.43
N LEU A 419 -23.17 19.40 10.01
CA LEU A 419 -22.24 20.46 9.60
C LEU A 419 -21.83 20.32 8.12
N LEU A 420 -21.57 19.11 7.63
CA LEU A 420 -21.27 18.86 6.22
C LEU A 420 -22.41 19.29 5.29
N SER A 421 -23.66 18.95 5.64
CA SER A 421 -24.81 19.39 4.82
C SER A 421 -24.99 20.90 4.80
N MET A 422 -24.67 21.56 5.92
CA MET A 422 -24.74 23.01 6.07
C MET A 422 -23.56 23.74 5.39
N ALA A 423 -22.38 23.11 5.32
CA ALA A 423 -21.18 23.68 4.68
C ALA A 423 -21.36 23.89 3.17
N LYS A 424 -22.38 23.26 2.55
CA LYS A 424 -22.80 23.53 1.17
C LYS A 424 -23.42 24.94 0.96
N ASP A 425 -23.66 25.69 2.04
CA ASP A 425 -23.98 27.12 2.01
C ASP A 425 -22.73 27.93 2.34
N GLU A 426 -22.28 28.79 1.42
CA GLU A 426 -20.99 29.50 1.51
C GLU A 426 -20.84 30.37 2.77
N GLU A 427 -21.91 31.05 3.17
CA GLU A 427 -21.89 31.86 4.41
C GLU A 427 -21.85 30.99 5.67
N SER A 428 -22.50 29.81 5.66
CA SER A 428 -22.36 28.83 6.75
C SER A 428 -20.95 28.27 6.81
N LYS A 429 -20.35 27.94 5.65
CA LYS A 429 -18.96 27.49 5.52
C LYS A 429 -17.99 28.52 6.08
N LYS A 430 -18.16 29.80 5.73
CA LYS A 430 -17.34 30.90 6.27
C LYS A 430 -17.42 30.98 7.80
N ARG A 431 -18.63 30.92 8.38
CA ARG A 431 -18.80 30.90 9.85
C ARG A 431 -18.13 29.69 10.49
N MET A 432 -18.27 28.50 9.91
CA MET A 432 -17.60 27.28 10.40
C MET A 432 -16.08 27.42 10.42
N LEU A 433 -15.51 28.05 9.39
CA LEU A 433 -14.07 28.30 9.30
C LEU A 433 -13.60 29.33 10.34
N GLU A 434 -14.39 30.37 10.61
CA GLU A 434 -14.13 31.36 11.67
C GLU A 434 -14.22 30.74 13.07
N ASP A 435 -15.16 29.82 13.28
CA ASP A 435 -15.37 29.09 14.54
C ASP A 435 -14.40 27.92 14.78
N GLY A 436 -13.46 27.68 13.85
CA GLY A 436 -12.42 26.67 14.00
C GLY A 436 -12.89 25.22 13.83
N VAL A 437 -13.92 24.98 13.02
CA VAL A 437 -14.41 23.62 12.71
C VAL A 437 -13.34 22.75 12.08
N THR A 438 -12.41 23.30 11.29
CA THR A 438 -11.28 22.57 10.70
C THR A 438 -10.50 21.76 11.73
N ARG A 439 -10.16 22.38 12.88
CA ARG A 439 -9.44 21.70 13.97
C ARG A 439 -10.29 20.61 14.62
N LEU A 440 -11.60 20.83 14.76
CA LEU A 440 -12.52 19.84 15.32
C LEU A 440 -12.72 18.64 14.39
N ALA A 441 -12.74 18.87 13.07
CA ALA A 441 -12.78 17.82 12.06
C ALA A 441 -11.49 16.99 12.09
N ILE A 442 -10.32 17.63 12.15
CA ILE A 442 -9.02 16.94 12.30
C ILE A 442 -8.98 16.10 13.57
N HIS A 443 -9.44 16.63 14.71
CA HIS A 443 -9.54 15.86 15.95
C HIS A 443 -10.45 14.63 15.83
N SER A 444 -11.51 14.72 15.02
CA SER A 444 -12.45 13.61 14.78
C SER A 444 -11.85 12.49 13.94
N LEU A 445 -10.71 12.72 13.25
CA LEU A 445 -9.97 11.67 12.56
C LEU A 445 -9.34 10.65 13.51
N ILE A 446 -9.16 11.01 14.79
CA ILE A 446 -8.69 10.12 15.86
C ILE A 446 -9.82 9.20 16.36
N GLY A 447 -11.08 9.51 16.01
CA GLY A 447 -12.25 8.76 16.45
C GLY A 447 -12.21 7.29 16.06
N SER A 448 -12.74 6.43 16.93
CA SER A 448 -12.79 4.97 16.70
C SER A 448 -13.88 4.55 15.71
N SER A 449 -14.85 5.42 15.43
CA SER A 449 -15.93 5.15 14.48
C SER A 449 -15.51 5.47 13.05
N GLU A 450 -15.73 4.54 12.12
CA GLU A 450 -15.52 4.77 10.69
C GLU A 450 -16.39 5.91 10.16
N LYS A 451 -17.65 6.00 10.60
CA LYS A 451 -18.56 7.08 10.19
C LYS A 451 -18.11 8.45 10.67
N GLU A 452 -17.57 8.53 11.89
CA GLU A 452 -17.01 9.78 12.41
C GLU A 452 -15.83 10.26 11.54
N ARG A 453 -14.90 9.35 11.24
CA ARG A 453 -13.76 9.63 10.36
C ARG A 453 -14.22 10.00 8.95
N GLU A 454 -15.22 9.30 8.40
CA GLU A 454 -15.76 9.56 7.07
C GLU A 454 -16.36 10.96 6.94
N PHE A 455 -17.25 11.35 7.86
CA PHE A 455 -17.85 12.69 7.83
C PHE A 455 -16.83 13.78 8.13
N ALA A 456 -15.84 13.52 8.99
CA ALA A 456 -14.75 14.44 9.24
C ALA A 456 -13.91 14.71 7.97
N VAL A 457 -13.49 13.66 7.24
CA VAL A 457 -12.72 13.84 6.00
C VAL A 457 -13.58 14.48 4.91
N LYS A 458 -14.86 14.11 4.76
CA LYS A 458 -15.77 14.77 3.80
C LYS A 458 -15.92 16.26 4.10
N LEU A 459 -15.97 16.65 5.36
CA LEU A 459 -16.04 18.05 5.77
C LEU A 459 -14.72 18.78 5.49
N LEU A 460 -13.57 18.15 5.74
CA LEU A 460 -12.27 18.70 5.35
C LEU A 460 -12.13 18.85 3.84
N LEU A 461 -12.66 17.89 3.07
CA LEU A 461 -12.70 17.97 1.61
C LEU A 461 -13.54 19.16 1.13
N GLU A 462 -14.73 19.35 1.72
CA GLU A 462 -15.57 20.52 1.43
C GLU A 462 -14.82 21.82 1.74
N PHE A 463 -14.09 21.89 2.85
CA PHE A 463 -13.30 23.07 3.18
C PHE A 463 -12.06 23.26 2.30
N SER A 464 -11.48 22.18 1.78
CA SER A 464 -10.28 22.22 0.94
C SER A 464 -10.49 22.85 -0.44
N SER A 465 -11.72 23.23 -0.80
CA SER A 465 -11.94 24.08 -1.98
C SER A 465 -11.42 25.51 -1.80
N ASP A 466 -11.18 25.96 -0.56
CA ASP A 466 -10.59 27.25 -0.22
C ASP A 466 -9.09 27.09 0.08
N GLU A 467 -8.24 27.84 -0.62
CA GLU A 467 -6.78 27.82 -0.46
C GLU A 467 -6.37 28.19 0.97
N ALA A 468 -7.03 29.20 1.57
CA ALA A 468 -6.73 29.62 2.94
C ALA A 468 -7.03 28.50 3.95
N CYS A 469 -8.04 27.66 3.66
CA CYS A 469 -8.33 26.52 4.50
C CYS A 469 -7.34 25.36 4.27
N CYS A 470 -6.90 25.11 3.04
CA CYS A 470 -5.84 24.14 2.79
C CYS A 470 -4.57 24.44 3.61
N ILE A 471 -4.16 25.71 3.69
CA ILE A 471 -3.02 26.16 4.50
C ILE A 471 -3.28 25.91 6.00
N LYS A 472 -4.50 26.19 6.48
CA LYS A 472 -4.90 25.88 7.86
C LYS A 472 -4.82 24.37 8.13
N ILE A 473 -5.33 23.52 7.23
CA ILE A 473 -5.28 22.07 7.37
C ILE A 473 -3.83 21.58 7.41
N ALA A 474 -2.95 22.08 6.53
CA ALA A 474 -1.55 21.68 6.47
C ALA A 474 -0.75 22.08 7.72
N SER A 475 -1.08 23.23 8.32
CA SER A 475 -0.40 23.76 9.51
C SER A 475 -0.92 23.16 10.83
N GLU A 476 -2.09 22.50 10.82
CA GLU A 476 -2.65 21.90 12.01
C GLU A 476 -1.89 20.65 12.48
N LYS A 477 -1.59 20.59 13.78
CA LYS A 477 -0.70 19.59 14.34
C LYS A 477 -1.28 18.18 14.20
N GLY A 478 -0.54 17.31 13.51
CA GLY A 478 -0.91 15.90 13.32
C GLY A 478 -1.89 15.65 12.18
N ALA A 479 -2.43 16.70 11.53
CA ALA A 479 -3.39 16.57 10.44
C ALA A 479 -2.82 15.74 9.27
N LEU A 480 -1.64 16.12 8.78
CA LEU A 480 -0.99 15.44 7.65
C LEU A 480 -0.64 13.98 7.96
N VAL A 481 -0.25 13.67 9.20
CA VAL A 481 0.09 12.31 9.63
C VAL A 481 -1.17 11.43 9.70
N LEU A 482 -2.27 11.96 10.25
CA LEU A 482 -3.56 11.27 10.31
C LEU A 482 -4.10 11.00 8.90
N LEU A 483 -4.10 12.01 8.02
CA LEU A 483 -4.52 11.86 6.64
C LEU A 483 -3.63 10.88 5.87
N SER A 484 -2.30 10.92 6.06
CA SER A 484 -1.37 9.98 5.40
C SER A 484 -1.59 8.53 5.85
N SER A 485 -1.83 8.33 7.15
CA SER A 485 -2.18 7.02 7.71
C SER A 485 -3.49 6.49 7.12
N MET A 486 -4.49 7.36 6.94
CA MET A 486 -5.76 6.99 6.31
C MET A 486 -5.62 6.71 4.81
N ALA A 487 -4.87 7.52 4.07
CA ALA A 487 -4.62 7.33 2.64
C ALA A 487 -3.89 6.00 2.37
N GLY A 488 -2.93 5.63 3.23
CA GLY A 488 -2.21 4.35 3.14
C GLY A 488 -2.99 3.12 3.63
N ASN A 489 -4.16 3.29 4.26
CA ASN A 489 -4.92 2.16 4.81
C ASN A 489 -5.81 1.50 3.75
N LEU A 490 -5.36 0.36 3.24
CA LEU A 490 -6.07 -0.44 2.23
C LEU A 490 -7.33 -1.15 2.75
N GLU A 491 -7.52 -1.24 4.07
CA GLU A 491 -8.70 -1.89 4.67
C GLU A 491 -9.98 -1.07 4.48
N HIS A 492 -9.86 0.26 4.33
CA HIS A 492 -10.99 1.17 4.14
C HIS A 492 -10.81 2.03 2.88
N PRO A 493 -11.12 1.49 1.67
CA PRO A 493 -10.89 2.18 0.40
C PRO A 493 -11.62 3.53 0.28
N THR A 494 -12.80 3.65 0.89
CA THR A 494 -13.58 4.91 0.88
C THR A 494 -12.85 6.03 1.62
N LEU A 495 -12.34 5.75 2.83
CA LEU A 495 -11.56 6.70 3.63
C LEU A 495 -10.23 7.02 2.98
N SER A 496 -9.55 6.01 2.42
CA SER A 496 -8.30 6.20 1.68
C SER A 496 -8.50 7.14 0.48
N ASN A 497 -9.53 6.90 -0.34
CA ASN A 497 -9.85 7.76 -1.49
C ASN A 497 -10.22 9.19 -1.08
N LEU A 498 -10.98 9.36 0.01
CA LEU A 498 -11.35 10.69 0.51
C LEU A 498 -10.12 11.46 1.03
N ALA A 499 -9.24 10.79 1.79
CA ALA A 499 -8.01 11.40 2.29
C ALA A 499 -7.07 11.79 1.15
N GLU A 500 -6.96 10.95 0.13
CA GLU A 500 -6.18 11.23 -1.08
C GLU A 500 -6.75 12.43 -1.85
N GLU A 501 -8.07 12.56 -1.94
CA GLU A 501 -8.69 13.71 -2.60
C GLU A 501 -8.44 15.01 -1.82
N VAL A 502 -8.47 14.99 -0.48
CA VAL A 502 -8.04 16.14 0.34
C VAL A 502 -6.60 16.51 0.04
N PHE A 503 -5.68 15.53 -0.04
CA PHE A 503 -4.30 15.80 -0.42
C PHE A 503 -4.20 16.44 -1.79
N LYS A 504 -4.88 15.92 -2.83
CA LYS A 504 -4.85 16.53 -4.17
C LYS A 504 -5.28 18.00 -4.18
N GLN A 505 -6.25 18.39 -3.34
CA GLN A 505 -6.63 19.79 -3.22
C GLN A 505 -5.50 20.60 -2.56
N MET A 506 -4.93 20.08 -1.45
CA MET A 506 -3.83 20.73 -0.74
C MET A 506 -2.55 20.84 -1.57
N GLU A 507 -2.26 19.87 -2.41
CA GLU A 507 -1.08 19.79 -3.30
C GLU A 507 -1.07 20.87 -4.39
N ARG A 508 -2.22 21.52 -4.65
CA ARG A 508 -2.29 22.66 -5.60
C ARG A 508 -1.74 23.94 -5.00
N VAL A 509 -1.76 24.07 -3.67
CA VAL A 509 -1.34 25.28 -2.94
C VAL A 509 0.17 25.24 -2.64
N GLU A 510 0.89 26.29 -3.03
CA GLU A 510 2.36 26.34 -2.91
C GLU A 510 2.85 26.34 -1.45
N ASP A 511 2.18 27.09 -0.57
CA ASP A 511 2.49 27.15 0.87
C ASP A 511 2.44 25.77 1.57
N ASN A 512 1.70 24.81 0.99
CA ASN A 512 1.57 23.47 1.54
C ASN A 512 2.69 22.52 1.15
N VAL A 513 3.54 22.88 0.18
CA VAL A 513 4.56 21.96 -0.35
C VAL A 513 5.56 21.55 0.73
N GLN A 514 6.07 22.50 1.53
CA GLN A 514 7.00 22.19 2.61
C GLN A 514 6.34 21.34 3.72
N PRO A 515 5.15 21.67 4.25
CA PRO A 515 4.43 20.80 5.18
C PRO A 515 4.19 19.37 4.65
N LEU A 516 3.76 19.25 3.39
CA LEU A 516 3.51 17.95 2.75
C LEU A 516 4.78 17.12 2.62
N ALA A 517 5.88 17.75 2.19
CA ALA A 517 7.18 17.08 2.12
C ALA A 517 7.66 16.63 3.51
N ALA A 518 7.44 17.43 4.56
CA ALA A 518 7.75 17.05 5.93
C ALA A 518 6.92 15.85 6.45
N ALA A 519 5.72 15.64 5.88
CA ALA A 519 4.89 14.47 6.12
C ALA A 519 5.25 13.25 5.24
N GLY A 520 6.27 13.36 4.37
CA GLY A 520 6.74 12.28 3.50
C GLY A 520 6.13 12.28 2.09
N ARG A 521 5.29 13.26 1.74
CA ARG A 521 4.70 13.42 0.40
C ARG A 521 5.57 14.34 -0.45
N PHE A 522 6.58 13.79 -1.11
CA PHE A 522 7.57 14.57 -1.88
C PHE A 522 7.16 14.90 -3.32
N GLU A 523 6.14 14.26 -3.89
CA GLU A 523 5.74 14.46 -5.30
C GLU A 523 5.40 15.93 -5.64
N PRO A 524 4.67 16.69 -4.80
CA PRO A 524 4.39 18.12 -5.07
C PRO A 524 5.67 18.97 -5.10
N LEU A 525 6.65 18.63 -4.27
CA LEU A 525 7.95 19.29 -4.21
C LEU A 525 8.77 18.96 -5.45
N ILE A 526 8.84 17.67 -5.83
CA ILE A 526 9.66 17.20 -6.94
C ILE A 526 9.11 17.71 -8.28
N SER A 527 7.80 17.64 -8.48
CA SER A 527 7.14 18.17 -9.69
C SER A 527 7.44 19.65 -9.89
N ARG A 528 7.29 20.48 -8.85
CA ARG A 528 7.62 21.92 -8.90
C ARG A 528 9.10 22.19 -9.10
N LEU A 529 9.97 21.40 -8.48
CA LEU A 529 11.41 21.49 -8.68
C LEU A 529 11.82 21.13 -10.12
N CYS A 530 11.09 20.24 -10.80
CA CYS A 530 11.42 19.84 -12.17
C CYS A 530 10.77 20.73 -13.23
N GLU A 531 9.49 21.08 -13.05
CA GLU A 531 8.63 21.68 -14.08
C GLU A 531 8.31 23.16 -13.82
N GLY A 532 8.51 23.67 -12.60
CA GLY A 532 8.19 25.05 -12.23
C GLY A 532 9.00 26.13 -12.96
N SER A 533 8.60 27.39 -12.74
CA SER A 533 9.40 28.56 -13.13
C SER A 533 10.74 28.58 -12.37
N ASP A 534 11.69 29.41 -12.81
CA ASP A 534 12.98 29.49 -12.14
C ASP A 534 12.85 29.91 -10.67
N ASP A 535 12.00 30.87 -10.35
CA ASP A 535 11.76 31.32 -8.97
C ASP A 535 11.21 30.18 -8.10
N VAL A 536 10.20 29.45 -8.60
CA VAL A 536 9.61 28.30 -7.89
C VAL A 536 10.66 27.20 -7.69
N LYS A 537 11.49 26.91 -8.70
CA LYS A 537 12.56 25.93 -8.60
C LYS A 537 13.60 26.30 -7.54
N ILE A 538 13.96 27.58 -7.47
CA ILE A 538 14.90 28.10 -6.47
C ILE A 538 14.31 27.96 -5.07
N GLU A 539 13.02 28.26 -4.90
CA GLU A 539 12.33 28.06 -3.63
C GLU A 539 12.27 26.58 -3.23
N MET A 540 11.91 25.67 -4.15
CA MET A 540 11.89 24.24 -3.89
C MET A 540 13.29 23.71 -3.52
N ALA A 541 14.34 24.17 -4.19
CA ALA A 541 15.73 23.84 -3.83
C ALA A 541 16.08 24.34 -2.42
N SER A 542 15.63 25.55 -2.04
CA SER A 542 15.79 26.08 -0.68
C SER A 542 15.09 25.22 0.37
N ILE A 543 13.92 24.67 0.06
CA ILE A 543 13.21 23.73 0.93
C ILE A 543 14.04 22.44 1.08
N VAL A 544 14.45 21.79 -0.02
CA VAL A 544 15.30 20.58 0.02
C VAL A 544 16.58 20.81 0.82
N GLY A 545 17.23 21.96 0.65
CA GLY A 545 18.46 22.30 1.36
C GLY A 545 18.32 22.46 2.88
N ARG A 546 17.14 22.85 3.38
CA ARG A 546 16.86 23.07 4.81
C ARG A 546 16.21 21.88 5.51
N MET A 547 15.67 20.93 4.75
CA MET A 547 14.93 19.79 5.30
C MET A 547 15.84 18.70 5.91
N THR A 548 15.38 18.07 6.99
CA THR A 548 15.95 16.83 7.51
C THR A 548 15.37 15.64 6.76
N LEU A 549 16.11 15.11 5.79
CA LEU A 549 15.67 14.03 4.90
C LEU A 549 16.15 12.66 5.37
N THR A 550 15.32 11.64 5.23
CA THR A 550 15.70 10.23 5.40
C THR A 550 16.54 9.76 4.22
N ASN A 551 17.23 8.61 4.35
CA ASN A 551 18.01 8.06 3.23
C ASN A 551 17.10 7.78 2.01
N SER A 552 15.91 7.22 2.22
CA SER A 552 14.95 6.94 1.15
C SER A 552 14.49 8.21 0.41
N SER A 553 14.22 9.31 1.14
CA SER A 553 13.79 10.55 0.50
C SER A 553 14.94 11.27 -0.21
N LYS A 554 16.17 11.21 0.34
CA LYS A 554 17.37 11.70 -0.36
C LYS A 554 17.58 10.98 -1.69
N GLU A 555 17.43 9.66 -1.72
CA GLU A 555 17.56 8.86 -2.94
C GLU A 555 16.48 9.22 -3.97
N GLN A 556 15.22 9.31 -3.55
CA GLN A 556 14.10 9.68 -4.42
C GLN A 556 14.30 11.07 -5.04
N ILE A 557 14.58 12.09 -4.22
CA ILE A 557 14.77 13.46 -4.68
C ILE A 557 15.98 13.54 -5.61
N ALA A 558 17.11 12.90 -5.27
CA ALA A 558 18.31 12.93 -6.10
C ALA A 558 18.04 12.32 -7.49
N ARG A 559 17.41 11.14 -7.56
CA ARG A 559 17.11 10.47 -8.85
C ARG A 559 16.29 11.34 -9.79
N GLN A 560 15.31 12.06 -9.27
CA GLN A 560 14.38 12.82 -10.10
C GLN A 560 14.84 14.26 -10.38
N SER A 561 15.61 14.88 -9.48
CA SER A 561 15.89 16.32 -9.53
C SER A 561 17.36 16.73 -9.66
N ALA A 562 18.33 15.82 -9.50
CA ALA A 562 19.76 16.17 -9.50
C ALA A 562 20.21 16.97 -10.73
N LYS A 563 19.78 16.58 -11.93
CA LYS A 563 20.09 17.31 -13.18
C LYS A 563 19.56 18.74 -13.19
N ILE A 564 18.39 18.97 -12.58
CA ILE A 564 17.79 20.31 -12.50
C ILE A 564 18.53 21.17 -11.48
N LEU A 565 18.86 20.60 -10.32
CA LEU A 565 19.69 21.27 -9.32
C LEU A 565 21.06 21.68 -9.91
N VAL A 566 21.73 20.80 -10.64
CA VAL A 566 22.99 21.14 -11.33
C VAL A 566 22.79 22.28 -12.34
N LYS A 567 21.71 22.28 -13.13
CA LYS A 567 21.39 23.39 -14.04
C LYS A 567 21.18 24.73 -13.30
N LEU A 568 20.59 24.71 -12.10
CA LEU A 568 20.38 25.90 -11.29
C LEU A 568 21.70 26.50 -10.74
N LEU A 569 22.79 25.72 -10.63
CA LEU A 569 24.09 26.24 -10.19
C LEU A 569 24.68 27.30 -11.15
N TYR A 570 24.37 27.19 -12.43
CA TYR A 570 24.78 28.15 -13.45
C TYR A 570 23.99 29.47 -13.40
N LYS A 571 22.87 29.51 -12.67
CA LYS A 571 22.06 30.72 -12.47
C LYS A 571 22.46 31.41 -11.16
N PRO A 572 22.86 32.69 -11.18
CA PRO A 572 23.36 33.36 -9.97
C PRO A 572 22.30 33.48 -8.86
N GLU A 573 21.03 33.65 -9.21
CA GLU A 573 19.91 33.81 -8.26
C GLU A 573 19.59 32.52 -7.50
N GLY A 574 19.83 31.36 -8.12
CA GLY A 574 19.50 30.03 -7.60
C GLY A 574 20.68 29.23 -7.06
N ARG A 575 21.90 29.74 -7.26
CA ARG A 575 23.14 29.00 -6.99
C ARG A 575 23.24 28.54 -5.54
N ALA A 576 22.94 29.42 -4.58
CA ALA A 576 23.08 29.13 -3.17
C ALA A 576 22.10 28.03 -2.70
N GLN A 577 20.84 28.15 -3.08
CA GLN A 577 19.75 27.25 -2.72
C GLN A 577 19.98 25.86 -3.35
N SER A 578 20.35 25.83 -4.62
CA SER A 578 20.67 24.57 -5.31
C SER A 578 21.90 23.88 -4.70
N LEU A 579 22.94 24.64 -4.39
CA LEU A 579 24.14 24.10 -3.76
C LEU A 579 23.85 23.51 -2.37
N GLN A 580 23.01 24.17 -1.58
CA GLN A 580 22.55 23.66 -0.29
C GLN A 580 21.73 22.37 -0.43
N ALA A 581 20.87 22.27 -1.45
CA ALA A 581 20.13 21.05 -1.75
C ALA A 581 21.07 19.90 -2.12
N LEU A 582 22.02 20.12 -3.03
CA LEU A 582 23.02 19.12 -3.43
C LEU A 582 23.91 18.68 -2.26
N TYR A 583 24.29 19.60 -1.38
CA TYR A 583 25.00 19.28 -0.15
C TYR A 583 24.20 18.36 0.79
N ASN A 584 22.88 18.57 0.92
CA ASN A 584 22.02 17.70 1.72
C ASN A 584 21.87 16.30 1.10
N LEU A 585 21.65 16.24 -0.22
CA LEU A 585 21.50 15.00 -0.99
C LEU A 585 22.80 14.18 -1.05
N SER A 586 23.96 14.83 -1.13
CA SER A 586 25.28 14.17 -1.09
C SER A 586 25.62 13.54 0.27
N GLY A 587 24.83 13.81 1.31
CA GLY A 587 24.99 13.15 2.61
C GLY A 587 24.58 11.67 2.63
N LEU A 588 24.13 11.10 1.51
CA LEU A 588 23.93 9.67 1.32
C LEU A 588 24.93 9.17 0.26
N ASP A 589 25.80 8.23 0.63
CA ASP A 589 26.89 7.80 -0.24
C ASP A 589 26.40 7.23 -1.59
N ASP A 590 25.27 6.51 -1.58
CA ASP A 590 24.68 5.92 -2.79
C ASP A 590 24.22 6.99 -3.80
N ASN A 591 23.97 8.22 -3.34
CA ASN A 591 23.64 9.34 -4.23
C ASN A 591 24.84 9.85 -5.01
N ALA A 592 26.08 9.53 -4.62
CA ALA A 592 27.28 9.99 -5.32
C ALA A 592 27.23 9.64 -6.82
N ILE A 593 26.78 8.43 -7.17
CA ILE A 593 26.62 7.98 -8.57
C ILE A 593 25.64 8.89 -9.32
N ILE A 594 24.44 9.10 -8.75
CA ILE A 594 23.38 9.91 -9.38
C ILE A 594 23.84 11.35 -9.60
N LEU A 595 24.56 11.91 -8.62
CA LEU A 595 25.05 13.28 -8.68
C LEU A 595 26.19 13.41 -9.71
N VAL A 596 27.11 12.45 -9.76
CA VAL A 596 28.20 12.41 -10.76
C VAL A 596 27.63 12.27 -12.18
N ASP A 597 26.68 11.36 -12.40
CA ASP A 597 25.98 11.18 -13.69
C ASP A 597 25.20 12.43 -14.11
N SER A 598 24.86 13.29 -13.15
CA SER A 598 24.20 14.58 -13.38
C SER A 598 25.17 15.72 -13.67
N ALA A 599 26.47 15.43 -13.84
CA ALA A 599 27.54 16.39 -14.07
C ALA A 599 27.69 17.42 -12.94
N VAL A 600 27.55 16.98 -11.68
CA VAL A 600 27.72 17.87 -10.52
C VAL A 600 29.18 18.33 -10.33
N LEU A 601 30.17 17.48 -10.62
CA LEU A 601 31.58 17.76 -10.34
C LEU A 601 32.14 18.95 -11.13
N PRO A 602 31.88 19.09 -12.45
CA PRO A 602 32.25 20.29 -13.19
C PRO A 602 31.65 21.56 -12.60
N ALA A 603 30.34 21.56 -12.32
CA ALA A 603 29.64 22.72 -11.80
C ALA A 603 30.17 23.16 -10.42
N LEU A 604 30.47 22.22 -9.53
CA LEU A 604 31.03 22.52 -8.21
C LEU A 604 32.50 23.01 -8.29
N THR A 605 33.29 22.43 -9.19
CA THR A 605 34.68 22.81 -9.41
C THR A 605 34.78 24.24 -9.92
N ASP A 606 33.90 24.63 -10.86
CA ASP A 606 33.81 26.01 -11.34
C ASP A 606 33.51 26.98 -10.20
N ILE A 607 32.52 26.67 -9.36
CA ILE A 607 32.16 27.50 -8.18
C ILE A 607 33.34 27.66 -7.22
N MET A 608 34.11 26.59 -6.99
CA MET A 608 35.29 26.63 -6.13
C MET A 608 36.43 27.48 -6.69
N LEU A 609 36.69 27.40 -8.01
CA LEU A 609 37.85 28.01 -8.66
C LEU A 609 37.64 29.47 -9.10
N ILE A 610 36.39 29.91 -9.29
CA ILE A 610 36.08 31.31 -9.66
C ILE A 610 36.47 32.26 -8.51
N GLN A 611 37.19 33.34 -8.82
CA GLN A 611 37.67 34.29 -7.80
C GLN A 611 36.54 35.05 -7.11
N ASP A 612 35.54 35.52 -7.86
CA ASP A 612 34.47 36.41 -7.39
C ASP A 612 33.33 35.71 -6.61
N THR A 613 33.41 34.40 -6.39
CA THR A 613 32.41 33.65 -5.62
C THR A 613 32.58 33.86 -4.12
N SER A 614 31.47 33.97 -3.38
CA SER A 614 31.49 34.13 -1.92
C SER A 614 32.21 32.96 -1.22
N PRO A 615 32.89 33.22 -0.08
CA PRO A 615 33.62 32.18 0.65
C PRO A 615 32.69 31.05 1.12
N ASP A 616 31.46 31.36 1.53
CA ASP A 616 30.49 30.38 2.00
C ASP A 616 30.06 29.41 0.88
N LEU A 617 29.90 29.91 -0.36
CA LEU A 617 29.58 29.06 -1.51
C LEU A 617 30.76 28.19 -1.91
N LYS A 618 31.99 28.71 -1.82
CA LYS A 618 33.21 27.91 -2.06
C LYS A 618 33.34 26.78 -1.04
N GLU A 619 33.11 27.08 0.24
CA GLU A 619 33.12 26.09 1.33
C GLU A 619 32.06 25.01 1.09
N LEU A 620 30.82 25.39 0.75
CA LEU A 620 29.73 24.45 0.54
C LEU A 620 29.96 23.58 -0.71
N ALA A 621 30.53 24.14 -1.78
CA ALA A 621 30.92 23.39 -2.96
C ALA A 621 32.04 22.38 -2.64
N ALA A 622 33.08 22.81 -1.92
CA ALA A 622 34.16 21.93 -1.48
C ALA A 622 33.64 20.81 -0.58
N SER A 623 32.76 21.14 0.37
CA SER A 623 32.15 20.16 1.28
C SER A 623 31.30 19.13 0.53
N THR A 624 30.60 19.57 -0.52
CA THR A 624 29.78 18.69 -1.37
C THR A 624 30.66 17.75 -2.19
N ILE A 625 31.74 18.26 -2.80
CA ILE A 625 32.72 17.41 -3.51
C ILE A 625 33.36 16.42 -2.54
N ALA A 626 33.76 16.86 -1.35
CA ALA A 626 34.38 16.01 -0.33
C ALA A 626 33.48 14.82 0.06
N LYS A 627 32.17 15.03 0.19
CA LYS A 627 31.20 13.95 0.42
C LYS A 627 31.12 12.98 -0.76
N ILE A 628 31.07 13.50 -1.98
CA ILE A 628 30.99 12.68 -3.21
C ILE A 628 32.23 11.78 -3.36
N VAL A 629 33.43 12.30 -3.04
CA VAL A 629 34.69 11.53 -3.18
C VAL A 629 35.08 10.71 -1.97
N SER A 630 34.26 10.70 -0.91
CA SER A 630 34.57 10.00 0.34
C SER A 630 34.72 8.48 0.17
N LYS A 631 34.05 7.89 -0.82
CA LYS A 631 34.17 6.48 -1.20
C LYS A 631 34.67 6.32 -2.64
N PRO A 632 35.60 5.39 -2.90
CA PRO A 632 36.06 5.09 -4.26
C PRO A 632 35.01 4.32 -5.07
N GLY A 633 35.08 4.43 -6.39
CA GLY A 633 34.35 3.63 -7.39
C GLY A 633 33.41 4.43 -8.31
N ASN A 634 32.98 5.63 -7.90
CA ASN A 634 31.86 6.33 -8.54
C ASN A 634 32.25 7.61 -9.28
N TRP A 635 33.44 8.17 -9.02
CA TRP A 635 33.85 9.49 -9.54
C TRP A 635 35.13 9.41 -10.37
N GLU A 636 35.86 8.30 -10.37
CA GLU A 636 37.18 8.16 -11.00
C GLU A 636 37.15 8.42 -12.52
N LEU A 637 36.04 8.08 -13.18
CA LEU A 637 35.85 8.28 -14.61
C LEU A 637 35.19 9.63 -14.95
N ALA A 638 34.79 10.39 -13.94
CA ALA A 638 34.05 11.64 -14.14
C ALA A 638 35.00 12.82 -14.44
N SER A 639 34.54 13.72 -15.30
CA SER A 639 35.23 14.97 -15.58
C SER A 639 34.95 16.02 -14.52
N VAL A 640 35.94 16.88 -14.23
CA VAL A 640 35.87 17.99 -13.27
C VAL A 640 35.80 19.36 -13.92
N ASP A 641 35.93 19.41 -15.24
CA ASP A 641 35.82 20.62 -16.03
C ASP A 641 35.30 20.32 -17.44
N GLU A 642 34.98 21.37 -18.19
CA GLU A 642 34.53 21.26 -19.59
C GLU A 642 35.61 20.72 -20.54
N ARG A 643 36.88 20.68 -20.11
CA ARG A 643 38.01 20.17 -20.90
C ARG A 643 38.18 18.66 -20.78
N GLY A 644 37.39 18.02 -19.91
CA GLY A 644 37.41 16.58 -19.70
C GLY A 644 38.52 16.11 -18.76
N HIS A 645 39.13 16.99 -17.97
CA HIS A 645 40.09 16.57 -16.96
C HIS A 645 39.37 15.75 -15.87
N SER A 646 40.02 14.70 -15.36
CA SER A 646 39.51 13.90 -14.23
C SER A 646 39.91 14.49 -12.87
N MET A 647 39.28 14.03 -11.79
CA MET A 647 39.66 14.39 -10.40
C MET A 647 41.12 14.03 -10.05
N GLN A 648 41.72 13.05 -10.75
CA GLN A 648 43.12 12.65 -10.55
C GLN A 648 44.12 13.40 -11.45
N SER A 649 43.67 14.40 -12.21
CA SER A 649 44.55 15.14 -13.13
C SER A 649 45.53 16.05 -12.39
N GLU A 650 46.74 16.18 -12.95
CA GLU A 650 47.80 17.04 -12.40
C GLU A 650 47.35 18.50 -12.23
N SER A 651 46.59 19.03 -13.20
CA SER A 651 46.06 20.38 -13.17
C SER A 651 45.13 20.60 -11.97
N PHE A 652 44.16 19.69 -11.76
CA PHE A 652 43.20 19.80 -10.67
C PHE A 652 43.86 19.65 -9.29
N ILE A 653 44.76 18.67 -9.12
CA ILE A 653 45.50 18.48 -7.85
C ILE A 653 46.35 19.72 -7.52
N ARG A 654 47.04 20.30 -8.50
CA ARG A 654 47.79 21.56 -8.29
C ARG A 654 46.87 22.72 -7.92
N SER A 655 45.69 22.83 -8.54
CA SER A 655 44.72 23.86 -8.19
C SER A 655 44.23 23.71 -6.74
N LEU A 656 43.92 22.50 -6.28
CA LEU A 656 43.52 22.24 -4.90
C LEU A 656 44.63 22.61 -3.90
N LEU A 657 45.88 22.24 -4.19
CA LEU A 657 47.02 22.59 -3.34
C LEU A 657 47.24 24.11 -3.28
N ALA A 658 47.12 24.81 -4.41
CA ALA A 658 47.23 26.27 -4.43
C ALA A 658 46.12 26.97 -3.63
N LEU A 659 44.89 26.42 -3.65
CA LEU A 659 43.75 26.97 -2.92
C LEU A 659 43.92 26.89 -1.39
N LEU A 660 44.63 25.89 -0.86
CA LEU A 660 44.83 25.71 0.59
C LEU A 660 45.42 26.97 1.26
N SER A 661 46.25 27.74 0.56
CA SER A 661 46.89 28.95 1.08
C SER A 661 46.01 30.21 1.03
N ILE A 662 44.87 30.17 0.32
CA ILE A 662 44.07 31.36 -0.03
C ILE A 662 42.68 31.33 0.62
N VAL A 663 42.11 30.13 0.80
CA VAL A 663 40.72 29.95 1.23
C VAL A 663 40.54 29.98 2.76
N THR A 664 39.28 30.06 3.21
CA THR A 664 38.92 30.05 4.63
C THR A 664 39.29 28.72 5.31
N PRO A 665 39.50 28.70 6.65
CA PRO A 665 39.85 27.46 7.37
C PRO A 665 38.87 26.30 7.15
N ARG A 666 37.57 26.56 7.08
CA ARG A 666 36.56 25.51 6.82
C ARG A 666 36.65 24.95 5.39
N CYS A 667 36.94 25.80 4.42
CA CYS A 667 37.19 25.37 3.04
C CYS A 667 38.51 24.58 2.94
N GLN A 668 39.54 24.92 3.73
CA GLN A 668 40.79 24.13 3.80
C GLN A 668 40.51 22.69 4.26
N VAL A 669 39.70 22.48 5.30
CA VAL A 669 39.31 21.13 5.76
C VAL A 669 38.65 20.35 4.61
N SER A 670 37.72 21.00 3.91
CA SER A 670 37.02 20.37 2.79
C SER A 670 37.97 19.99 1.65
N ILE A 671 38.94 20.85 1.31
CA ILE A 671 39.95 20.57 0.29
C ILE A 671 40.89 19.44 0.72
N LEU A 672 41.35 19.43 1.97
CA LEU A 672 42.14 18.32 2.52
C LEU A 672 41.35 17.00 2.47
N HIS A 673 40.04 17.06 2.74
CA HIS A 673 39.17 15.89 2.61
C HIS A 673 39.02 15.45 1.15
N ILE A 674 38.88 16.37 0.18
CA ILE A 674 38.85 16.02 -1.26
C ILE A 674 40.14 15.33 -1.66
N LEU A 675 41.30 15.92 -1.33
CA LEU A 675 42.61 15.33 -1.62
C LEU A 675 42.74 13.93 -1.01
N TYR A 676 42.27 13.76 0.24
CA TYR A 676 42.26 12.46 0.91
C TYR A 676 41.35 11.45 0.19
N GLY A 677 40.10 11.79 -0.08
CA GLY A 677 39.14 10.89 -0.74
C GLY A 677 39.61 10.46 -2.12
N VAL A 678 40.21 11.39 -2.87
CA VAL A 678 40.80 11.10 -4.18
C VAL A 678 42.06 10.22 -4.07
N ALA A 679 42.92 10.46 -3.08
CA ALA A 679 44.13 9.65 -2.83
C ALA A 679 43.83 8.26 -2.24
N LEU A 680 42.66 8.07 -1.63
CA LEU A 680 42.20 6.80 -1.06
C LEU A 680 41.79 5.78 -2.13
N SER A 681 41.38 6.24 -3.33
CA SER A 681 40.96 5.33 -4.39
C SER A 681 42.13 4.48 -4.91
N PRO A 682 42.01 3.13 -4.94
CA PRO A 682 43.07 2.27 -5.45
C PRO A 682 43.46 2.57 -6.90
N GLN A 683 42.53 3.07 -7.72
CA GLN A 683 42.78 3.41 -9.13
C GLN A 683 43.50 4.76 -9.30
N ALA A 684 43.22 5.73 -8.41
CA ALA A 684 43.73 7.10 -8.52
C ALA A 684 44.97 7.37 -7.65
N SER A 685 45.14 6.62 -6.56
CA SER A 685 46.11 6.88 -5.50
C SER A 685 47.54 7.10 -6.02
N GLU A 686 48.00 6.29 -6.98
CA GLU A 686 49.35 6.41 -7.53
C GLU A 686 49.56 7.73 -8.28
N SER A 687 48.64 8.07 -9.19
CA SER A 687 48.71 9.32 -9.96
C SER A 687 48.61 10.53 -9.03
N VAL A 688 47.64 10.52 -8.11
CA VAL A 688 47.34 11.64 -7.21
C VAL A 688 48.50 11.92 -6.27
N THR A 689 49.03 10.89 -5.62
CA THR A 689 50.17 11.04 -4.70
C THR A 689 51.43 11.52 -5.45
N SER A 690 51.68 11.03 -6.68
CA SER A 690 52.74 11.54 -7.56
C SER A 690 52.56 13.02 -7.90
N HIS A 691 51.34 13.45 -8.23
CA HIS A 691 51.03 14.85 -8.52
C HIS A 691 51.19 15.74 -7.28
N ILE A 692 50.77 15.27 -6.10
CA ILE A 692 51.00 15.97 -4.82
C ILE A 692 52.51 16.17 -4.60
N LYS A 693 53.33 15.13 -4.79
CA LYS A 693 54.80 15.25 -4.68
C LYS A 693 55.36 16.27 -5.66
N SER A 694 54.95 16.22 -6.93
CA SER A 694 55.46 17.10 -7.98
C SER A 694 55.10 18.59 -7.81
N GLY A 695 54.11 18.90 -6.97
CA GLY A 695 53.58 20.25 -6.75
C GLY A 695 53.99 20.90 -5.43
N ASP A 696 55.06 20.44 -4.77
CA ASP A 696 55.45 20.85 -3.41
C ASP A 696 54.35 20.57 -2.35
N GLY A 697 53.41 19.68 -2.67
CA GLY A 697 52.23 19.42 -1.85
C GLY A 697 52.54 18.69 -0.55
N ILE A 698 53.65 17.95 -0.47
CA ILE A 698 54.13 17.32 0.77
C ILE A 698 54.38 18.40 1.83
N LYS A 699 55.11 19.47 1.47
CA LYS A 699 55.39 20.59 2.37
C LYS A 699 54.12 21.34 2.77
N THR A 700 53.20 21.56 1.82
CA THR A 700 51.89 22.17 2.09
C THR A 700 51.10 21.35 3.10
N ILE A 701 50.96 20.04 2.91
CA ILE A 701 50.18 19.15 3.80
C ILE A 701 50.81 19.06 5.20
N ILE A 702 52.14 18.94 5.29
CA ILE A 702 52.87 18.90 6.57
C ILE A 702 52.61 20.15 7.42
N SER A 703 52.37 21.31 6.80
CA SER A 703 52.06 22.54 7.54
C SER A 703 50.76 22.45 8.37
N PHE A 704 49.84 21.56 8.01
CA PHE A 704 48.57 21.36 8.71
C PHE A 704 48.61 20.34 9.86
N LEU A 705 49.73 19.61 10.05
CA LEU A 705 49.86 18.60 11.12
C LEU A 705 49.83 19.22 12.53
N GLU A 706 50.21 20.48 12.66
CA GLU A 706 50.26 21.23 13.93
C GLU A 706 49.14 22.28 14.03
N HIS A 707 48.13 22.20 13.15
CA HIS A 707 47.02 23.14 13.15
C HIS A 707 46.23 23.09 14.48
N SER A 708 45.69 24.24 14.93
CA SER A 708 44.97 24.33 16.21
C SER A 708 43.71 23.47 16.25
N GLU A 709 42.99 23.42 15.14
CA GLU A 709 41.75 22.65 14.96
C GLU A 709 42.03 21.17 14.64
N ALA A 710 41.26 20.27 15.25
CA ALA A 710 41.44 18.81 15.08
C ALA A 710 41.11 18.31 13.68
N GLU A 711 40.10 18.88 13.00
CA GLU A 711 39.68 18.41 11.68
C GLU A 711 40.76 18.59 10.60
N HIS A 712 41.46 19.72 10.61
CA HIS A 712 42.62 19.95 9.73
C HIS A 712 43.70 18.90 9.95
N ARG A 713 44.03 18.65 11.23
CA ARG A 713 45.03 17.65 11.59
C ARG A 713 44.62 16.27 11.12
N ILE A 714 43.39 15.83 11.37
CA ILE A 714 42.91 14.49 10.98
C ILE A 714 43.13 14.23 9.49
N TYR A 715 42.69 15.13 8.60
CA TYR A 715 42.88 14.92 7.16
C TYR A 715 44.34 15.08 6.72
N ALA A 716 45.12 15.96 7.36
CA ALA A 716 46.55 16.07 7.11
C ALA A 716 47.30 14.79 7.50
N PHE A 717 47.00 14.19 8.66
CA PHE A 717 47.55 12.91 9.11
C PHE A 717 47.17 11.78 8.15
N ARG A 718 45.90 11.67 7.76
CA ARG A 718 45.44 10.66 6.80
C ARG A 718 46.12 10.77 5.44
N LEU A 719 46.25 11.98 4.89
CA LEU A 719 46.99 12.22 3.64
C LEU A 719 48.46 11.87 3.79
N THR A 720 49.09 12.30 4.88
CA THR A 720 50.50 12.03 5.16
C THR A 720 50.75 10.53 5.29
N ARG A 721 49.81 9.76 5.86
CA ARG A 721 49.86 8.31 5.91
C ARG A 721 49.91 7.71 4.50
N ILE A 722 48.98 8.07 3.62
CA ILE A 722 48.98 7.57 2.23
C ILE A 722 50.28 7.94 1.50
N LEU A 723 50.77 9.16 1.70
CA LEU A 723 52.05 9.60 1.12
C LEU A 723 53.24 8.82 1.68
N SER A 724 53.23 8.49 2.98
CA SER A 724 54.32 7.75 3.65
C SER A 724 54.51 6.34 3.09
N GLU A 725 53.44 5.68 2.64
CA GLU A 725 53.49 4.32 2.08
C GLU A 725 54.26 4.27 0.76
N ARG A 726 54.34 5.39 0.02
CA ARG A 726 54.96 5.48 -1.32
C ARG A 726 56.24 6.32 -1.35
N PHE A 727 56.28 7.39 -0.58
CA PHE A 727 57.33 8.42 -0.61
C PHE A 727 57.98 8.60 0.77
N GLY A 728 58.21 7.49 1.48
CA GLY A 728 58.79 7.50 2.83
C GLY A 728 60.11 8.28 2.91
N GLU A 729 61.01 8.13 1.94
CA GLU A 729 62.30 8.85 1.92
C GLU A 729 62.14 10.36 1.74
N ASP A 730 61.35 10.79 0.75
CA ASP A 730 61.07 12.21 0.49
C ASP A 730 60.38 12.85 1.70
N LEU A 731 59.39 12.15 2.28
CA LEU A 731 58.68 12.59 3.47
C LEU A 731 59.63 12.72 4.67
N THR A 732 60.55 11.76 4.84
CA THR A 732 61.54 11.83 5.91
C THR A 732 62.49 13.02 5.71
N SER A 733 62.85 13.35 4.46
CA SER A 733 63.70 14.51 4.16
C SER A 733 63.04 15.85 4.53
N GLU A 734 61.73 15.99 4.28
CA GLU A 734 60.96 17.19 4.61
C GLU A 734 60.62 17.31 6.11
N LEU A 735 60.58 16.19 6.83
CA LEU A 735 60.27 16.16 8.27
C LEU A 735 61.50 16.36 9.18
N ARG A 736 62.72 16.17 8.67
CA ARG A 736 63.96 16.29 9.44
C ARG A 736 64.39 17.76 9.62
N PRO A 737 64.89 18.16 10.82
CA PRO A 737 64.90 17.44 12.10
C PRO A 737 63.72 17.78 13.04
N ASP A 738 62.96 18.84 12.74
CA ASP A 738 62.10 19.49 13.75
C ASP A 738 60.73 18.81 13.96
N LYS A 739 60.24 18.02 12.99
CA LYS A 739 58.85 17.50 13.01
C LYS A 739 58.73 16.01 13.28
N LEU A 740 59.84 15.25 13.32
CA LEU A 740 59.81 13.83 13.69
C LEU A 740 59.34 13.58 15.15
N PRO A 741 59.75 14.37 16.15
CA PRO A 741 59.29 14.20 17.54
C PRO A 741 57.78 14.42 17.72
N LEU A 742 57.16 15.24 16.86
CA LEU A 742 55.72 15.54 16.89
C LEU A 742 54.88 14.26 16.82
N PHE A 743 55.22 13.34 15.92
CA PHE A 743 54.46 12.09 15.75
C PHE A 743 54.51 11.22 17.00
N LYS A 744 55.66 11.16 17.67
CA LYS A 744 55.81 10.46 18.94
C LYS A 744 54.99 11.12 20.05
N GLU A 745 55.01 12.45 20.14
CA GLU A 745 54.19 13.20 21.09
C GLU A 745 52.71 12.95 20.86
N LYS A 746 52.24 13.02 19.61
CA LYS A 746 50.83 12.79 19.26
C LYS A 746 50.39 11.36 19.51
N LEU A 747 51.26 10.38 19.27
CA LEU A 747 50.99 8.97 19.55
C LEU A 747 50.88 8.67 21.06
N LEU A 748 51.71 9.31 21.88
CA LEU A 748 51.73 9.11 23.35
C LEU A 748 50.78 10.06 24.09
N GLY A 749 50.28 11.10 23.42
CA GLY A 749 49.50 12.17 24.00
C GLY A 749 48.05 11.79 24.25
N ASN A 750 47.57 12.05 25.48
CA ASN A 750 46.18 11.82 25.88
C ASN A 750 45.17 12.79 25.22
N GLN A 751 45.65 13.87 24.58
CA GLN A 751 44.82 14.88 23.92
C GLN A 751 44.58 14.59 22.43
N SER A 752 45.26 13.59 21.85
CA SER A 752 45.09 13.19 20.46
C SER A 752 43.90 12.24 20.31
N THR A 753 43.20 12.30 19.17
CA THR A 753 42.16 11.33 18.82
C THR A 753 42.77 9.96 18.49
N GLU A 754 42.01 8.87 18.69
CA GLU A 754 42.48 7.51 18.32
C GLU A 754 42.91 7.41 16.85
N VAL A 755 42.21 8.15 15.96
CA VAL A 755 42.53 8.22 14.53
C VAL A 755 43.91 8.86 14.32
N GLU A 756 44.16 10.04 14.90
CA GLU A 756 45.46 10.72 14.82
C GLU A 756 46.58 9.86 15.39
N GLN A 757 46.35 9.17 16.52
CA GLN A 757 47.35 8.26 17.09
C GLN A 757 47.65 7.10 16.13
N SER A 758 46.62 6.49 15.54
CA SER A 758 46.83 5.36 14.64
C SER A 758 47.54 5.75 13.35
N ASP A 759 47.19 6.91 12.77
CA ASP A 759 47.82 7.42 11.56
C ASP A 759 49.25 7.88 11.86
N ALA A 760 49.51 8.51 13.01
CA ALA A 760 50.87 8.86 13.44
C ALA A 760 51.77 7.61 13.59
N ALA A 761 51.25 6.53 14.16
CA ALA A 761 51.98 5.26 14.25
C ALA A 761 52.30 4.70 12.86
N CYS A 762 51.32 4.68 11.95
CA CYS A 762 51.51 4.21 10.57
C CYS A 762 52.51 5.06 9.79
N ILE A 763 52.47 6.39 9.93
CA ILE A 763 53.42 7.30 9.28
C ILE A 763 54.83 6.96 9.76
N LEU A 764 55.08 6.97 11.07
CA LEU A 764 56.40 6.67 11.63
C LEU A 764 56.92 5.27 11.23
N ALA A 765 56.04 4.29 11.12
CA ALA A 765 56.38 2.96 10.64
C ALA A 765 56.91 2.94 9.19
N ASN A 766 56.37 3.82 8.33
CA ASN A 766 56.73 3.89 6.92
C ASN A 766 57.93 4.82 6.63
N LEU A 767 58.36 5.64 7.59
CA LEU A 767 59.53 6.52 7.41
C LEU A 767 60.85 5.76 7.41
N SER A 768 61.83 6.25 6.65
CA SER A 768 63.18 5.67 6.60
C SER A 768 64.08 6.29 7.68
N LEU A 769 64.03 5.71 8.87
CA LEU A 769 64.79 6.17 10.05
C LEU A 769 66.22 5.59 10.06
N SER A 770 67.20 6.42 10.40
CA SER A 770 68.58 6.00 10.67
C SER A 770 68.67 5.25 12.01
N GLU A 771 69.71 4.45 12.23
CA GLU A 771 69.88 3.70 13.49
C GLU A 771 69.92 4.62 14.72
N GLU A 772 70.53 5.80 14.60
CA GLU A 772 70.55 6.80 15.68
C GLU A 772 69.18 7.42 15.93
N GLU A 773 68.37 7.64 14.89
CA GLU A 773 66.98 8.10 15.04
C GLU A 773 66.11 7.02 15.70
N VAL A 774 66.27 5.75 15.33
CA VAL A 774 65.54 4.64 15.98
C VAL A 774 65.88 4.58 17.48
N LYS A 775 67.16 4.75 17.85
CA LYS A 775 67.59 4.78 19.25
C LYS A 775 67.06 5.99 20.02
N THR A 776 67.18 7.19 19.45
CA THR A 776 66.83 8.45 20.12
C THR A 776 65.32 8.70 20.15
N LEU A 777 64.62 8.45 19.04
CA LEU A 777 63.18 8.66 18.91
C LEU A 777 62.38 7.49 19.49
N LEU A 778 62.71 6.23 19.18
CA LEU A 778 61.87 5.07 19.49
C LEU A 778 62.38 4.18 20.62
N GLY A 779 63.47 4.55 21.32
CA GLY A 779 64.24 3.71 22.26
C GLY A 779 63.48 2.87 23.31
N ALA A 780 64.21 2.13 24.16
CA ALA A 780 63.68 1.02 24.98
C ALA A 780 62.36 1.28 25.73
N SER A 781 62.16 2.48 26.30
CA SER A 781 60.91 2.82 27.00
C SER A 781 59.69 2.88 26.08
N PHE A 782 59.87 3.32 24.82
CA PHE A 782 58.82 3.37 23.82
C PHE A 782 58.52 1.99 23.24
N VAL A 783 59.52 1.11 23.11
CA VAL A 783 59.29 -0.31 22.79
C VAL A 783 58.45 -0.98 23.87
N ARG A 784 58.78 -0.78 25.15
CA ARG A 784 57.96 -1.28 26.29
C ARG A 784 56.51 -0.81 26.19
N TRP A 785 56.30 0.48 25.91
CA TRP A 785 54.97 1.03 25.73
C TRP A 785 54.24 0.38 24.55
N THR A 786 54.89 0.27 23.39
CA THR A 786 54.34 -0.34 22.16
C THR A 786 53.86 -1.77 22.40
N VAL A 787 54.70 -2.60 23.04
CA VAL A 787 54.36 -3.98 23.39
C VAL A 787 53.20 -4.06 24.39
N THR A 788 53.18 -3.17 25.38
CA THR A 788 52.09 -3.12 26.37
C THR A 788 50.77 -2.76 25.71
N THR A 789 50.77 -1.79 24.80
CA THR A 789 49.59 -1.35 24.05
C THR A 789 49.06 -2.45 23.13
N LEU A 790 49.93 -3.14 22.38
CA LEU A 790 49.55 -4.29 21.54
C LEU A 790 48.91 -5.42 22.36
N ASN A 791 49.47 -5.73 23.53
CA ASN A 791 48.92 -6.75 24.43
C ASN A 791 47.58 -6.35 25.04
N ASN A 792 47.38 -5.07 25.36
CA ASN A 792 46.10 -4.56 25.84
C ASN A 792 45.02 -4.61 24.75
N GLN A 793 45.35 -4.27 23.50
CA GLN A 793 44.42 -4.37 22.37
C GLN A 793 43.97 -5.80 22.09
N ARG A 794 44.87 -6.79 22.28
CA ARG A 794 44.51 -8.22 22.18
C ARG A 794 43.46 -8.63 23.22
N ARG A 795 43.52 -8.06 24.43
CA ARG A 795 42.59 -8.38 25.54
C ARG A 795 41.21 -7.76 25.35
N THR A 796 41.10 -6.64 24.64
CA THR A 796 39.83 -5.91 24.44
C THR A 796 39.02 -6.39 23.24
N SER A 797 39.45 -7.45 22.55
CA SER A 797 38.74 -8.05 21.39
C SER A 797 38.39 -7.05 20.28
N ASN A 798 39.29 -6.12 19.97
CA ASN A 798 39.17 -5.24 18.79
C ASN A 798 40.30 -5.53 17.77
N PRO A 799 40.23 -6.65 17.01
CA PRO A 799 41.35 -7.21 16.25
C PRO A 799 41.85 -6.42 15.02
N ALA A 800 41.07 -5.46 14.53
CA ALA A 800 41.27 -4.83 13.22
C ALA A 800 41.54 -3.33 13.33
N SER A 801 42.39 -2.90 14.26
CA SER A 801 42.74 -1.48 14.40
C SER A 801 43.95 -1.12 13.53
N SER A 802 43.85 0.00 12.80
CA SER A 802 45.00 0.67 12.15
C SER A 802 46.15 0.94 13.11
N MET A 803 45.85 1.05 14.41
CA MET A 803 46.86 1.19 15.45
C MET A 803 47.77 -0.04 15.53
N ALA A 804 47.24 -1.26 15.49
CA ALA A 804 48.06 -2.48 15.55
C ALA A 804 49.02 -2.59 14.36
N GLU A 805 48.56 -2.19 13.17
CA GLU A 805 49.38 -2.08 11.96
C GLU A 805 50.56 -1.11 12.19
N GLY A 806 50.27 0.12 12.63
CA GLY A 806 51.30 1.12 12.88
C GLY A 806 52.30 0.70 13.96
N LEU A 807 51.82 0.14 15.08
CA LEU A 807 52.67 -0.32 16.17
C LEU A 807 53.59 -1.49 15.76
N LEU A 808 53.10 -2.44 14.95
CA LEU A 808 53.95 -3.52 14.44
C LEU A 808 54.97 -3.00 13.43
N GLY A 809 54.56 -2.08 12.55
CA GLY A 809 55.48 -1.41 11.62
C GLY A 809 56.59 -0.64 12.35
N LEU A 810 56.27 0.00 13.47
CA LEU A 810 57.28 0.64 14.34
C LEU A 810 58.27 -0.35 14.93
N LEU A 811 57.82 -1.54 15.37
CA LEU A 811 58.70 -2.58 15.87
C LEU A 811 59.63 -3.13 14.78
N LEU A 812 59.23 -3.08 13.49
CA LEU A 812 60.09 -3.53 12.39
C LEU A 812 61.40 -2.73 12.29
N HIS A 813 61.41 -1.46 12.69
CA HIS A 813 62.64 -0.65 12.74
C HIS A 813 63.70 -1.27 13.65
N PHE A 814 63.30 -1.94 14.73
CA PHE A 814 64.22 -2.65 15.63
C PHE A 814 64.67 -4.00 15.09
N THR A 815 63.81 -4.68 14.30
CA THR A 815 64.13 -6.01 13.76
C THR A 815 65.19 -6.01 12.67
N ARG A 816 65.41 -4.86 12.01
CA ARG A 816 66.33 -4.69 10.88
C ARG A 816 67.75 -4.28 11.30
N SER A 817 67.98 -3.90 12.55
CA SER A 817 69.30 -3.44 13.02
C SER A 817 70.14 -4.61 13.53
N HIS A 818 71.44 -4.58 13.23
CA HIS A 818 72.43 -5.54 13.71
C HIS A 818 73.20 -5.04 14.94
N ASP A 819 72.83 -3.88 15.49
CA ASP A 819 73.47 -3.31 16.67
C ASP A 819 73.16 -4.12 17.94
N LEU A 820 74.18 -4.35 18.76
CA LEU A 820 74.07 -5.16 19.99
C LEU A 820 73.11 -4.54 21.01
N GLN A 821 73.02 -3.22 21.09
CA GLN A 821 72.08 -2.55 21.99
C GLN A 821 70.63 -2.74 21.52
N THR A 822 70.36 -2.59 20.22
CA THR A 822 69.04 -2.87 19.64
C THR A 822 68.62 -4.33 19.83
N LEU A 823 69.53 -5.27 19.60
CA LEU A 823 69.29 -6.71 19.81
C LEU A 823 69.03 -7.04 21.29
N SER A 824 69.62 -6.30 22.23
CA SER A 824 69.31 -6.45 23.66
C SER A 824 67.88 -6.04 23.98
N ILE A 825 67.37 -4.97 23.36
CA ILE A 825 65.98 -4.49 23.51
C ILE A 825 65.00 -5.51 22.93
N VAL A 826 65.31 -6.07 21.75
CA VAL A 826 64.54 -7.13 21.10
C VAL A 826 64.36 -8.33 22.04
N ARG A 827 65.45 -8.74 22.72
CA ARG A 827 65.46 -9.86 23.68
C ARG A 827 64.71 -9.53 24.97
N GLU A 828 64.94 -8.35 25.55
CA GLU A 828 64.29 -7.92 26.80
C GLU A 828 62.76 -7.88 26.68
N HIS A 829 62.24 -7.49 25.50
CA HIS A 829 60.81 -7.29 25.27
C HIS A 829 60.13 -8.44 24.52
N ASN A 830 60.84 -9.55 24.28
CA ASN A 830 60.34 -10.75 23.61
C ASN A 830 59.66 -10.48 22.25
N LEU A 831 60.28 -9.65 21.39
CA LEU A 831 59.61 -9.19 20.17
C LEU A 831 59.27 -10.32 19.17
N MET A 832 60.07 -11.39 19.10
CA MET A 832 59.74 -12.54 18.25
C MET A 832 58.45 -13.21 18.71
N THR A 833 58.28 -13.37 20.02
CA THR A 833 57.05 -13.89 20.61
C THR A 833 55.86 -12.97 20.29
N ILE A 834 56.02 -11.65 20.43
CA ILE A 834 54.96 -10.68 20.10
C ILE A 834 54.53 -10.79 18.64
N PHE A 835 55.46 -10.83 17.69
CA PHE A 835 55.12 -11.01 16.27
C PHE A 835 54.42 -12.34 16.00
N CYS A 836 54.89 -13.43 16.61
CA CYS A 836 54.27 -14.75 16.49
C CYS A 836 52.82 -14.77 17.01
N GLU A 837 52.57 -14.15 18.17
CA GLU A 837 51.23 -14.06 18.75
C GLU A 837 50.23 -13.29 17.85
N GLN A 838 50.70 -12.32 17.04
CA GLN A 838 49.84 -11.58 16.10
C GLN A 838 49.41 -12.39 14.87
N LEU A 839 50.10 -13.51 14.57
CA LEU A 839 49.73 -14.40 13.46
C LEU A 839 48.53 -15.30 13.81
N GLY A 840 48.41 -15.73 15.07
CA GLY A 840 47.38 -16.65 15.55
C GLY A 840 46.09 -15.98 16.05
N PHE A 841 46.04 -14.65 16.07
CA PHE A 841 44.85 -13.86 16.42
C PHE A 841 44.06 -13.52 15.13
N PRO A 842 42.72 -13.35 15.15
CA PRO A 842 41.97 -12.95 13.96
C PRO A 842 42.32 -11.51 13.55
N SER A 843 43.46 -11.31 12.89
CA SER A 843 44.01 -10.01 12.49
C SER A 843 43.80 -9.74 11.01
N ASN A 844 43.82 -8.47 10.60
CA ASN A 844 43.74 -8.10 9.18
C ASN A 844 44.98 -8.59 8.41
N ALA A 845 44.86 -8.74 7.09
CA ALA A 845 45.93 -9.24 6.23
C ALA A 845 47.24 -8.44 6.41
N ARG A 846 47.14 -7.12 6.55
CA ARG A 846 48.30 -6.23 6.73
C ARG A 846 49.06 -6.49 8.04
N VAL A 847 48.37 -6.72 9.15
CA VAL A 847 48.98 -7.07 10.45
C VAL A 847 49.70 -8.42 10.35
N LYS A 848 49.08 -9.43 9.73
CA LYS A 848 49.72 -10.74 9.50
C LYS A 848 50.99 -10.59 8.64
N GLN A 849 50.93 -9.78 7.59
CA GLN A 849 52.05 -9.51 6.71
C GLN A 849 53.22 -8.83 7.46
N LEU A 850 52.94 -7.78 8.24
CA LEU A 850 53.95 -7.07 9.03
C LEU A 850 54.56 -7.98 10.10
N ALA A 851 53.75 -8.81 10.75
CA ALA A 851 54.22 -9.74 11.75
C ALA A 851 55.12 -10.84 11.18
N ALA A 852 54.75 -11.43 10.03
CA ALA A 852 55.59 -12.38 9.31
C ALA A 852 56.91 -11.73 8.86
N LEU A 853 56.88 -10.48 8.40
CA LEU A 853 58.08 -9.72 8.05
C LEU A 853 58.98 -9.44 9.27
N GLY A 854 58.42 -9.20 10.45
CA GLY A 854 59.17 -9.07 11.69
C GLY A 854 59.89 -10.36 12.08
N LEU A 855 59.19 -11.49 11.97
CA LEU A 855 59.76 -12.82 12.20
C LEU A 855 60.88 -13.14 11.21
N LYS A 856 60.71 -12.80 9.93
CA LYS A 856 61.75 -12.91 8.90
C LYS A 856 63.01 -12.16 9.30
N ASN A 857 62.89 -10.85 9.58
CA ASN A 857 64.05 -10.00 9.91
C ASN A 857 64.81 -10.52 11.14
N LEU A 858 64.08 -10.95 12.18
CA LEU A 858 64.68 -11.51 13.40
C LEU A 858 65.38 -12.84 13.15
N SER A 859 64.82 -13.70 12.29
CA SER A 859 65.46 -14.97 11.89
C SER A 859 66.72 -14.73 11.07
N GLU A 860 66.70 -13.78 10.13
CA GLU A 860 67.90 -13.37 9.36
C GLU A 860 69.01 -12.84 10.27
N CYS A 861 68.65 -11.99 11.25
CA CYS A 861 69.57 -11.52 12.28
C CYS A 861 70.15 -12.68 13.12
N GLY A 862 69.32 -13.64 13.52
CA GLY A 862 69.75 -14.85 14.24
C GLY A 862 70.75 -15.69 13.46
N MET A 863 70.52 -15.88 12.15
CA MET A 863 71.42 -16.58 11.25
C MET A 863 72.77 -15.87 11.11
N SER A 864 72.77 -14.53 10.98
CA SER A 864 73.99 -13.73 10.87
C SER A 864 74.84 -13.77 12.15
N VAL A 865 74.21 -13.66 13.32
CA VAL A 865 74.88 -13.75 14.62
C VAL A 865 75.48 -15.14 14.84
N ALA A 866 74.72 -16.21 14.53
CA ALA A 866 75.20 -17.58 14.66
C ALA A 866 76.37 -17.93 13.71
N ALA A 867 76.44 -17.29 12.53
CA ALA A 867 77.56 -17.45 11.61
C ALA A 867 78.86 -16.81 12.12
N GLY A 868 78.76 -15.71 12.87
CA GLY A 868 79.90 -14.98 13.45
C GLY A 868 80.60 -15.69 14.63
N ASP A 869 79.87 -16.48 15.42
CA ASP A 869 80.38 -17.20 16.59
C ASP A 869 81.13 -18.51 16.26
N SER A 870 81.43 -18.76 14.99
CA SER A 870 82.11 -19.98 14.51
C SER A 870 83.64 -19.98 14.66
N GLN A 871 84.22 -19.14 15.54
CA GLN A 871 85.62 -19.27 15.99
C GLN A 871 85.72 -20.06 17.30
N PRO A 872 86.60 -21.07 17.41
CA PRO A 872 86.72 -21.88 18.61
C PRO A 872 87.35 -21.07 19.76
N ILE A 873 86.60 -20.90 20.85
CA ILE A 873 87.11 -20.40 22.13
C ILE A 873 88.17 -21.42 22.63
N PRO A 874 89.43 -21.02 22.89
CA PRO A 874 90.39 -21.91 23.54
C PRO A 874 90.03 -22.05 25.02
N LEU A 875 89.75 -23.28 25.45
CA LEU A 875 89.59 -23.63 26.86
C LEU A 875 90.91 -23.36 27.61
N SER A 876 90.89 -22.34 28.48
CA SER A 876 91.86 -22.10 29.55
C SER A 876 91.06 -21.71 30.79
N GLY A 877 91.26 -22.22 32.00
CA GLY A 877 92.13 -23.28 32.52
C GLY A 877 91.86 -23.43 34.04
N PHE A 878 92.27 -24.59 34.60
CA PHE A 878 92.53 -24.90 36.02
C PHE A 878 91.32 -24.92 37.01
N CYS A 879 91.06 -25.93 37.86
CA CYS A 879 91.80 -27.07 38.40
C CYS A 879 90.86 -28.24 38.79
N SER A 880 91.44 -29.45 38.74
CA SER A 880 91.11 -30.77 39.32
C SER A 880 90.56 -30.75 40.77
N SER A 881 89.90 -31.75 41.36
CA SER A 881 89.96 -33.23 41.27
C SER A 881 88.98 -33.81 42.32
N LEU A 882 88.60 -35.09 42.17
CA LEU A 882 87.86 -35.97 43.11
C LEU A 882 86.32 -35.93 42.98
N VAL A 883 85.76 -36.87 42.21
CA VAL A 883 84.95 -38.00 42.72
C VAL A 883 84.71 -38.98 41.56
N PHE A 884 85.01 -40.24 41.86
CA PHE A 884 84.90 -41.44 41.05
C PHE A 884 83.43 -41.91 40.95
N MET A 885 83.09 -42.62 39.85
CA MET A 885 81.95 -43.57 39.72
C MET A 885 80.54 -43.00 39.49
N CYS A 886 80.19 -42.73 38.23
CA CYS A 886 78.92 -43.13 37.61
C CYS A 886 78.99 -42.88 36.11
N GLY A 887 78.75 -43.92 35.31
CA GLY A 887 78.61 -43.80 33.86
C GLY A 887 77.37 -42.99 33.52
N ARG A 888 77.56 -41.73 33.12
CA ARG A 888 76.65 -41.00 32.24
C ARG A 888 77.48 -40.40 31.13
N ALA A 889 77.16 -40.74 29.89
CA ALA A 889 77.69 -40.05 28.73
C ALA A 889 77.47 -38.54 28.94
N ALA A 890 78.51 -37.74 28.78
CA ALA A 890 78.37 -36.29 28.73
C ALA A 890 77.39 -35.97 27.59
N ASN A 891 76.19 -35.49 27.92
CA ASN A 891 75.25 -34.94 26.94
C ASN A 891 75.97 -33.80 26.23
N LYS A 892 76.39 -34.03 24.97
CA LYS A 892 76.74 -32.93 24.08
C LYS A 892 75.52 -31.99 24.06
N PRO A 893 75.69 -30.67 24.26
CA PRO A 893 74.58 -29.75 24.10
C PRO A 893 74.02 -29.94 22.68
N SER A 894 72.73 -30.25 22.58
CA SER A 894 72.07 -30.43 21.29
C SER A 894 72.15 -29.12 20.52
N THR A 895 72.94 -29.09 19.44
CA THR A 895 72.99 -27.93 18.56
C THR A 895 71.65 -27.78 17.85
N CYS A 896 71.20 -26.53 17.69
CA CYS A 896 69.97 -26.23 16.97
C CYS A 896 70.05 -26.75 15.53
N PRO A 897 69.03 -27.45 15.00
CA PRO A 897 69.08 -27.97 13.62
C PRO A 897 69.12 -26.86 12.56
N ILE A 898 68.67 -25.65 12.90
CA ILE A 898 68.69 -24.47 12.01
C ILE A 898 70.03 -23.73 12.09
N HIS A 899 70.48 -23.33 13.29
CA HIS A 899 71.69 -22.51 13.47
C HIS A 899 72.99 -23.35 13.57
N ASN A 900 72.87 -24.64 13.86
CA ASN A 900 73.97 -25.55 14.19
C ASN A 900 74.90 -25.05 15.33
N ALA A 901 74.38 -24.17 16.19
CA ALA A 901 75.03 -23.65 17.38
C ALA A 901 74.14 -23.90 18.61
N ALA A 902 74.63 -23.58 19.81
CA ALA A 902 73.81 -23.58 21.01
C ALA A 902 72.69 -22.53 20.86
N CYS A 903 71.45 -22.92 21.14
CA CYS A 903 70.28 -22.05 21.00
C CYS A 903 69.34 -22.31 22.18
N GLU A 904 68.99 -21.25 22.89
CA GLU A 904 68.09 -21.30 24.06
C GLU A 904 66.67 -21.71 23.63
N GLU A 905 65.92 -22.35 24.54
CA GLU A 905 64.57 -22.84 24.25
C GLU A 905 63.58 -21.71 23.93
N ASP A 906 63.82 -20.48 24.44
CA ASP A 906 63.00 -19.28 24.17
C ASP A 906 63.75 -18.22 23.34
N SER A 907 64.63 -18.65 22.44
CA SER A 907 65.51 -17.76 21.66
C SER A 907 64.73 -16.77 20.78
N GLN A 908 64.80 -15.48 21.09
CA GLN A 908 64.14 -14.38 20.35
C GLN A 908 64.69 -14.12 18.93
N LEU A 909 65.54 -14.99 18.42
CA LEU A 909 66.15 -14.92 17.08
C LEU A 909 66.05 -16.26 16.34
N CYS A 910 65.33 -17.26 16.86
CA CYS A 910 65.21 -18.58 16.23
C CYS A 910 63.74 -18.99 16.10
N LEU A 911 63.25 -19.05 14.85
CA LEU A 911 61.85 -19.41 14.56
C LEU A 911 61.44 -20.78 15.12
N LEU A 912 62.36 -21.75 15.12
CA LEU A 912 62.10 -23.09 15.64
C LEU A 912 61.92 -23.09 17.15
N LYS A 913 62.83 -22.43 17.88
CA LYS A 913 62.80 -22.42 19.35
C LYS A 913 61.65 -21.57 19.89
N SER A 914 61.35 -20.45 19.25
CA SER A 914 60.16 -19.64 19.58
C SER A 914 58.83 -20.20 19.05
N ASN A 915 58.76 -21.44 18.57
CA ASN A 915 57.54 -22.09 18.07
C ASN A 915 56.79 -21.29 16.97
N CYS A 916 57.50 -20.55 16.14
CA CYS A 916 56.93 -19.67 15.11
C CYS A 916 56.64 -20.38 13.78
N ILE A 917 57.21 -21.57 13.55
CA ILE A 917 57.11 -22.28 12.26
C ILE A 917 55.67 -22.67 11.95
N LYS A 918 54.95 -23.30 12.88
CA LYS A 918 53.58 -23.75 12.63
C LYS A 918 52.62 -22.59 12.32
N PRO A 919 52.58 -21.48 13.09
CA PRO A 919 51.81 -20.30 12.72
C PRO A 919 52.13 -19.77 11.32
N LEU A 920 53.40 -19.77 10.89
CA LEU A 920 53.79 -19.36 9.55
C LEU A 920 53.32 -20.34 8.45
N VAL A 921 53.29 -21.65 8.76
CA VAL A 921 52.76 -22.67 7.85
C VAL A 921 51.26 -22.51 7.66
N ASP A 922 50.51 -22.22 8.73
CA ASP A 922 49.06 -22.01 8.65
C ASP A 922 48.72 -20.85 7.69
N LEU A 923 49.55 -19.79 7.66
CA LEU A 923 49.40 -18.64 6.75
C LEU A 923 49.65 -18.94 5.27
N LEU A 924 50.28 -20.07 4.93
CA LEU A 924 50.41 -20.48 3.54
C LEU A 924 49.05 -20.78 2.89
N THR A 925 48.00 -20.97 3.69
CA THR A 925 46.63 -21.20 3.23
C THR A 925 45.71 -19.97 3.36
N ASP A 926 46.27 -18.80 3.69
CA ASP A 926 45.50 -17.55 3.84
C ASP A 926 44.90 -17.07 2.50
N GLU A 927 43.81 -16.31 2.54
CA GLU A 927 43.17 -15.77 1.33
C GLU A 927 44.00 -14.65 0.67
N ASP A 928 44.81 -13.93 1.45
CA ASP A 928 45.62 -12.81 0.96
C ASP A 928 47.00 -13.27 0.45
N THR A 929 47.27 -13.02 -0.83
CA THR A 929 48.55 -13.37 -1.47
C THR A 929 49.75 -12.66 -0.84
N GLY A 930 49.59 -11.43 -0.32
CA GLY A 930 50.66 -10.69 0.35
C GLY A 930 51.06 -11.32 1.68
N VAL A 931 50.08 -11.85 2.43
CA VAL A 931 50.32 -12.65 3.65
C VAL A 931 51.07 -13.93 3.31
N GLN A 932 50.63 -14.66 2.28
CA GLN A 932 51.30 -15.87 1.81
C GLN A 932 52.77 -15.58 1.40
N ILE A 933 53.03 -14.49 0.68
CA ILE A 933 54.40 -14.07 0.30
C ILE A 933 55.25 -13.84 1.55
N ALA A 934 54.76 -13.05 2.51
CA ALA A 934 55.52 -12.74 3.73
C ALA A 934 55.82 -14.00 4.58
N ALA A 935 54.87 -14.94 4.64
CA ALA A 935 55.07 -16.23 5.32
C ALA A 935 56.15 -17.08 4.63
N VAL A 936 56.11 -17.19 3.29
CA VAL A 936 57.15 -17.88 2.51
C VAL A 936 58.51 -17.22 2.69
N GLU A 937 58.58 -15.88 2.70
CA GLU A 937 59.84 -15.16 2.95
C GLU A 937 60.41 -15.45 4.33
N ALA A 938 59.58 -15.46 5.38
CA ALA A 938 60.02 -15.79 6.73
C ALA A 938 60.54 -17.23 6.83
N LEU A 939 59.81 -18.20 6.28
CA LEU A 939 60.22 -19.61 6.27
C LEU A 939 61.48 -19.84 5.41
N SER A 940 61.66 -19.07 4.34
CA SER A 940 62.83 -19.14 3.46
C SER A 940 64.15 -18.83 4.18
N THR A 941 64.12 -18.04 5.26
CA THR A 941 65.29 -17.75 6.11
C THR A 941 65.93 -19.02 6.71
N LEU A 942 65.18 -20.12 6.77
CA LEU A 942 65.61 -21.40 7.33
C LEU A 942 66.42 -22.26 6.32
N VAL A 943 66.50 -21.86 5.04
CA VAL A 943 67.08 -22.66 3.94
C VAL A 943 68.11 -21.88 3.10
N LEU A 944 68.97 -21.09 3.75
CA LEU A 944 69.99 -20.24 3.08
C LEU A 944 71.24 -21.02 2.58
N ASP A 945 71.93 -20.45 1.58
CA ASP A 945 73.03 -21.07 0.79
C ASP A 945 74.35 -21.34 1.54
N THR A 946 74.48 -21.01 2.82
CA THR A 946 75.80 -20.82 3.47
C THR A 946 76.28 -21.95 4.39
N SER A 947 75.64 -23.12 4.47
CA SER A 947 76.12 -24.18 5.37
C SER A 947 76.14 -25.58 4.78
N ASN A 948 77.19 -26.34 5.11
CA ASN A 948 77.31 -27.80 4.93
C ASN A 948 76.22 -28.61 5.71
N ASN A 949 75.15 -27.96 6.19
CA ASN A 949 74.18 -28.48 7.15
C ASN A 949 72.72 -28.38 6.68
N SER A 950 72.46 -28.06 5.41
CA SER A 950 71.11 -27.93 4.81
C SER A 950 70.21 -29.14 5.06
N LYS A 951 70.78 -30.35 5.18
CA LYS A 951 70.04 -31.57 5.47
C LYS A 951 69.29 -31.54 6.81
N ARG A 952 69.92 -31.11 7.91
CA ARG A 952 69.28 -31.12 9.25
C ARG A 952 68.15 -30.10 9.35
N ALA A 953 68.32 -28.93 8.72
CA ALA A 953 67.28 -27.92 8.66
C ALA A 953 66.09 -28.39 7.82
N VAL A 954 66.35 -28.98 6.64
CA VAL A 954 65.30 -29.49 5.76
C VAL A 954 64.55 -30.69 6.36
N ASP A 955 65.24 -31.61 7.04
CA ASP A 955 64.60 -32.73 7.74
C ASP A 955 63.68 -32.22 8.89
N GLU A 956 64.07 -31.15 9.59
CA GLU A 956 63.21 -30.51 10.60
C GLU A 956 62.02 -29.78 9.96
N LEU A 957 62.20 -29.09 8.83
CA LEU A 957 61.09 -28.45 8.09
C LEU A 957 60.07 -29.48 7.61
N GLU A 958 60.51 -30.67 7.22
CA GLU A 958 59.63 -31.80 6.91
C GLU A 958 58.85 -32.26 8.15
N HIS A 959 59.52 -32.41 9.30
CA HIS A 959 58.87 -32.78 10.56
C HIS A 959 57.78 -31.77 10.98
N GLN A 960 58.01 -30.48 10.73
CA GLN A 960 57.06 -29.40 11.00
C GLN A 960 55.97 -29.24 9.93
N GLY A 961 55.97 -30.06 8.87
CA GLY A 961 54.95 -30.04 7.81
C GLY A 961 55.09 -28.91 6.78
N VAL A 962 56.21 -28.16 6.79
CA VAL A 962 56.44 -27.01 5.90
C VAL A 962 56.52 -27.43 4.43
N VAL A 963 57.17 -28.57 4.15
CA VAL A 963 57.42 -29.05 2.79
C VAL A 963 56.12 -29.36 2.05
N ASP A 964 55.19 -30.08 2.68
CA ASP A 964 53.93 -30.46 2.04
C ASP A 964 53.00 -29.25 1.87
N ALA A 965 52.96 -28.34 2.85
CA ALA A 965 52.19 -27.10 2.76
C ALA A 965 52.69 -26.19 1.62
N LEU A 966 54.01 -26.07 1.46
CA LEU A 966 54.63 -25.27 0.40
C LEU A 966 54.36 -25.86 -1.00
N ILE A 967 54.35 -27.19 -1.13
CA ILE A 967 54.01 -27.87 -2.39
C ILE A 967 52.55 -27.62 -2.75
N ASN A 968 51.63 -27.78 -1.79
CA ASN A 968 50.20 -27.53 -2.02
C ASN A 968 49.98 -26.08 -2.50
N LEU A 969 50.58 -25.11 -1.82
CA LEU A 969 50.56 -23.70 -2.23
C LEU A 969 51.07 -23.53 -3.66
N PHE A 970 52.26 -24.06 -3.97
CA PHE A 970 52.86 -23.93 -5.30
C PHE A 970 52.02 -24.57 -6.41
N THR A 971 51.32 -25.67 -6.13
CA THR A 971 50.45 -26.34 -7.12
C THR A 971 49.17 -25.56 -7.45
N GLU A 972 48.71 -24.68 -6.55
CA GLU A 972 47.49 -23.90 -6.72
C GLU A 972 47.75 -22.44 -7.16
N VAL A 973 48.96 -21.94 -6.92
CA VAL A 973 49.34 -20.54 -7.16
C VAL A 973 49.47 -20.22 -8.66
N ARG A 974 48.88 -19.07 -9.04
CA ARG A 974 48.99 -18.49 -10.38
C ARG A 974 50.37 -17.85 -10.61
N PRO A 975 50.81 -17.67 -11.87
CA PRO A 975 52.08 -16.99 -12.16
C PRO A 975 52.17 -15.60 -11.54
N GLY A 976 53.25 -15.33 -10.79
CA GLY A 976 53.44 -14.07 -10.06
C GLY A 976 54.55 -14.17 -9.01
N GLU A 977 54.66 -13.16 -8.15
CA GLU A 977 55.71 -13.08 -7.12
C GLU A 977 55.65 -14.26 -6.13
N LEU A 978 54.46 -14.64 -5.67
CA LEU A 978 54.30 -15.78 -4.77
C LEU A 978 54.82 -17.08 -5.38
N GLN A 979 54.56 -17.32 -6.68
CA GLN A 979 55.08 -18.47 -7.40
C GLN A 979 56.61 -18.45 -7.43
N GLU A 980 57.21 -17.28 -7.67
CA GLU A 980 58.68 -17.11 -7.68
C GLU A 980 59.28 -17.39 -6.29
N ARG A 981 58.68 -16.88 -5.21
CA ARG A 981 59.20 -17.13 -3.85
C ARG A 981 59.04 -18.59 -3.43
N ALA A 982 57.88 -19.19 -3.70
CA ALA A 982 57.61 -20.58 -3.35
C ALA A 982 58.52 -21.56 -4.12
N ILE A 983 58.68 -21.36 -5.43
CA ILE A 983 59.52 -22.24 -6.26
C ILE A 983 61.00 -22.13 -5.86
N TRP A 984 61.46 -20.95 -5.46
CA TRP A 984 62.82 -20.76 -4.94
C TRP A 984 63.05 -21.62 -3.70
N MET A 985 62.14 -21.57 -2.72
CA MET A 985 62.27 -22.37 -1.50
C MET A 985 62.14 -23.88 -1.78
N ILE A 986 61.25 -24.30 -2.69
CA ILE A 986 61.14 -25.70 -3.15
C ILE A 986 62.45 -26.16 -3.81
N GLU A 987 63.03 -25.37 -4.71
CA GLU A 987 64.30 -25.68 -5.36
C GLU A 987 65.41 -25.91 -4.32
N ARG A 988 65.46 -25.10 -3.26
CA ARG A 988 66.42 -25.24 -2.16
C ARG A 988 66.23 -26.54 -1.39
N ILE A 989 64.99 -26.89 -1.05
CA ILE A 989 64.65 -28.14 -0.36
C ILE A 989 65.07 -29.35 -1.20
N LEU A 990 64.86 -29.29 -2.52
CA LEU A 990 65.18 -30.36 -3.46
C LEU A 990 66.68 -30.62 -3.66
N ARG A 991 67.57 -29.75 -3.17
CA ARG A 991 69.01 -30.02 -3.17
C ARG A 991 69.40 -31.12 -2.18
N VAL A 992 68.55 -31.40 -1.19
CA VAL A 992 68.77 -32.49 -0.22
C VAL A 992 68.30 -33.82 -0.82
N GLU A 993 69.21 -34.78 -0.96
CA GLU A 993 68.97 -36.03 -1.70
C GLU A 993 67.82 -36.88 -1.11
N SER A 994 67.60 -36.87 0.21
CA SER A 994 66.46 -37.56 0.83
C SER A 994 65.12 -37.00 0.36
N GLN A 995 65.02 -35.67 0.22
CA GLN A 995 63.80 -35.01 -0.23
C GLN A 995 63.58 -35.16 -1.74
N SER A 996 64.63 -35.04 -2.55
CA SER A 996 64.49 -35.18 -4.00
C SER A 996 64.01 -36.57 -4.42
N GLN A 997 64.46 -37.63 -3.73
CA GLN A 997 63.99 -39.00 -3.96
C GLN A 997 62.52 -39.18 -3.57
N ARG A 998 62.08 -38.61 -2.45
CA ARG A 998 60.67 -38.69 -2.01
C ARG A 998 59.74 -37.91 -2.95
N LEU A 999 60.12 -36.69 -3.29
CA LEU A 999 59.28 -35.76 -4.06
C LEU A 999 59.29 -36.03 -5.57
N ALA A 1000 60.23 -36.84 -6.09
CA ALA A 1000 60.28 -37.22 -7.51
C ALA A 1000 59.01 -37.96 -7.99
N PHE A 1001 58.29 -38.63 -7.08
CA PHE A 1001 57.05 -39.34 -7.40
C PHE A 1001 55.79 -38.47 -7.28
N ASN A 1002 55.91 -37.22 -6.81
CA ASN A 1002 54.79 -36.31 -6.68
C ASN A 1002 54.44 -35.68 -8.04
N GLN A 1003 53.46 -36.28 -8.74
CA GLN A 1003 53.07 -35.86 -10.09
C GLN A 1003 52.48 -34.45 -10.15
N SER A 1004 51.79 -33.97 -9.10
CA SER A 1004 51.25 -32.61 -9.08
C SER A 1004 52.36 -31.57 -9.01
N LEU A 1005 53.37 -31.80 -8.16
CA LEU A 1005 54.56 -30.95 -8.08
C LEU A 1005 55.32 -30.92 -9.41
N VAL A 1006 55.60 -32.08 -10.02
CA VAL A 1006 56.33 -32.15 -11.30
C VAL A 1006 55.56 -31.42 -12.40
N ARG A 1007 54.23 -31.56 -12.46
CA ARG A 1007 53.38 -30.85 -13.42
C ARG A 1007 53.46 -29.33 -13.22
N ALA A 1008 53.31 -28.86 -11.98
CA ALA A 1008 53.40 -27.44 -11.65
C ALA A 1008 54.78 -26.85 -11.99
N LEU A 1009 55.87 -27.59 -11.73
CA LEU A 1009 57.24 -27.19 -12.11
C LEU A 1009 57.42 -27.09 -13.63
N VAL A 1010 56.87 -28.03 -14.41
CA VAL A 1010 56.90 -27.98 -15.88
C VAL A 1010 56.09 -26.78 -16.40
N GLU A 1011 54.95 -26.49 -15.79
CA GLU A 1011 54.12 -25.35 -16.15
C GLU A 1011 54.82 -24.01 -15.86
N ALA A 1012 55.43 -23.88 -14.68
CA ALA A 1012 56.27 -22.74 -14.31
C ALA A 1012 57.49 -22.58 -15.24
N PHE A 1013 58.12 -23.68 -15.68
CA PHE A 1013 59.21 -23.66 -16.65
C PHE A 1013 58.77 -23.18 -18.04
N LYS A 1014 57.54 -23.50 -18.48
CA LYS A 1014 57.02 -23.08 -19.78
C LYS A 1014 56.53 -21.63 -19.77
N HIS A 1015 55.77 -21.25 -18.74
CA HIS A 1015 54.96 -20.04 -18.73
C HIS A 1015 55.40 -18.99 -17.70
N GLY A 1016 56.34 -19.31 -16.80
CA GLY A 1016 56.82 -18.38 -15.78
C GLY A 1016 57.71 -17.23 -16.30
N GLY A 1017 57.98 -16.26 -15.43
CA GLY A 1017 58.98 -15.21 -15.69
C GLY A 1017 60.40 -15.76 -15.77
N ALA A 1018 61.36 -14.93 -16.20
CA ALA A 1018 62.75 -15.39 -16.43
C ALA A 1018 63.40 -16.04 -15.19
N LYS A 1019 63.14 -15.51 -13.98
CA LYS A 1019 63.64 -16.06 -12.71
C LYS A 1019 62.94 -17.37 -12.33
N THR A 1020 61.60 -17.40 -12.38
CA THR A 1020 60.78 -18.58 -12.11
C THR A 1020 61.14 -19.74 -13.04
N LYS A 1021 61.40 -19.47 -14.33
CA LYS A 1021 61.82 -20.50 -15.31
C LYS A 1021 63.15 -21.13 -14.93
N ARG A 1022 64.14 -20.32 -14.54
CA ARG A 1022 65.45 -20.83 -14.10
C ARG A 1022 65.30 -21.70 -12.86
N GLN A 1023 64.58 -21.23 -11.84
CA GLN A 1023 64.37 -21.99 -10.60
C GLN A 1023 63.57 -23.28 -10.84
N ALA A 1024 62.57 -23.26 -11.73
CA ALA A 1024 61.82 -24.44 -12.13
C ALA A 1024 62.72 -25.48 -12.83
N GLN A 1025 63.61 -25.02 -13.72
CA GLN A 1025 64.59 -25.88 -14.38
C GLN A 1025 65.54 -26.54 -13.38
N ASP A 1026 66.06 -25.76 -12.43
CA ASP A 1026 66.97 -26.26 -11.39
C ASP A 1026 66.25 -27.29 -10.49
N ALA A 1027 65.01 -27.01 -10.08
CA ALA A 1027 64.17 -27.95 -9.32
C ALA A 1027 63.90 -29.27 -10.08
N LEU A 1028 63.55 -29.20 -11.37
CA LEU A 1028 63.33 -30.39 -12.21
C LEU A 1028 64.61 -31.19 -12.45
N THR A 1029 65.76 -30.51 -12.50
CA THR A 1029 67.09 -31.14 -12.59
C THR A 1029 67.40 -31.92 -11.31
N ASN A 1030 67.14 -31.32 -10.13
CA ASN A 1030 67.33 -31.96 -8.83
C ASN A 1030 66.43 -33.20 -8.65
N LEU A 1031 65.23 -33.20 -9.23
CA LEU A 1031 64.32 -34.36 -9.26
C LEU A 1031 64.71 -35.46 -10.27
N LYS A 1032 65.76 -35.24 -11.08
CA LYS A 1032 66.16 -36.13 -12.20
C LYS A 1032 65.02 -36.38 -13.21
N GLN A 1033 64.07 -35.44 -13.31
CA GLN A 1033 62.93 -35.50 -14.24
C GLN A 1033 63.27 -34.90 -15.61
N ILE A 1034 64.46 -34.31 -15.76
CA ILE A 1034 65.02 -33.91 -17.04
C ILE A 1034 66.00 -35.00 -17.50
N SER A 1035 65.54 -35.90 -18.39
CA SER A 1035 66.43 -36.69 -19.25
C SER A 1035 66.17 -36.32 -20.71
N GLY A 1036 67.11 -35.58 -21.31
CA GLY A 1036 67.15 -35.33 -22.75
C GLY A 1036 66.33 -34.14 -23.29
N ILE A 1037 66.72 -32.90 -22.95
CA ILE A 1037 66.53 -31.75 -23.86
C ILE A 1037 67.86 -30.96 -23.88
N SER A 1038 68.85 -31.53 -24.56
CA SER A 1038 69.98 -30.79 -25.12
C SER A 1038 69.66 -30.60 -26.60
N GLY A 1039 69.39 -29.36 -27.00
CA GLY A 1039 69.08 -29.03 -28.39
C GLY A 1039 68.56 -27.61 -28.54
N ASN A 1040 69.48 -26.71 -28.87
CA ASN A 1040 69.28 -25.37 -29.44
C ASN A 1040 68.98 -24.21 -28.48
N ALA A 1041 70.04 -23.64 -27.92
CA ALA A 1041 70.09 -22.22 -27.58
C ALA A 1041 71.50 -21.66 -27.78
N SER A 1042 71.96 -21.56 -29.04
CA SER A 1042 73.07 -20.67 -29.42
C SER A 1042 73.15 -20.46 -30.94
N SER A 1043 72.24 -19.66 -31.52
CA SER A 1043 72.52 -18.88 -32.74
C SER A 1043 71.28 -18.08 -33.15
N GLN A 1044 71.16 -16.84 -32.72
CA GLN A 1044 70.54 -15.74 -33.49
C GLN A 1044 70.66 -14.43 -32.71
N ALA A 1045 71.87 -13.87 -32.71
CA ALA A 1045 72.09 -12.45 -32.55
C ALA A 1045 73.07 -12.06 -33.66
N GLY A 1046 72.52 -11.65 -34.81
CA GLY A 1046 73.29 -11.31 -35.99
C GLY A 1046 72.38 -11.02 -37.18
N ALA A 1047 72.26 -9.73 -37.49
CA ALA A 1047 71.72 -9.12 -38.70
C ALA A 1047 70.18 -8.97 -38.81
N ARG A 1048 69.68 -7.74 -38.59
CA ARG A 1048 69.43 -6.75 -39.67
C ARG A 1048 68.67 -5.53 -39.13
N GLY A 1049 69.10 -4.33 -39.54
CA GLY A 1049 68.33 -3.08 -39.52
C GLY A 1049 68.77 -2.10 -38.45
#